data_AF-A0A936VP40-F1
#
_entry.id   AF-A0A936VP40-F1
#
_cell.length_a   1.000
_cell.length_b   1.000
_cell.length_c   1.000
_cell.angle_alpha   90.00
_cell.angle_beta   90.00
_cell.angle_gamma   90.00
#
_symmetry.space_group_name_H-M   'P 1'
#
loop_
_entity.id
_entity.type
_entity.pdbx_description
1 polymer ?
#
loop_
_entity_poly.entity_id
_entity_poly.type
_entity_poly.pdbx_seq_one_letter_code
_entity_poly.pdbx_strand_id
1 'polypeptide(L)'
;MSKIFISHSSADNAKALALAQWLEQQGWADYFLDITPSRGLSPGERWQAALKTAQDRCEAVIFLISPAWRDSKWCLAEFLLAKQLGKTIFGVMIEATPLDSLPKEMTAEWQLCDLVTGEDRQRFHVVQDQIVPPTDVSFAGMGLAKLKQGLRKAGLDPSAFPWPPPNEPNRSPYRGLKALEAEDAAVFFGREAPLIRALGTLRRMEESGEQFLVILGASGAGKSSFLRAGLWPRLMRDDRQFLPLPVLRPERAAISGQTGLLESLEKTFREYKAPKTRAGLRETLAKSDGLVELLVEVQTLAQKRLGPGNTPPTILIGIDQAEELFGKEGHDEAGQLLDFLGRLIRSTTGEGSSVPPSVPCVMVLAAIRSDSYEHLQTAPALSGIRQTPFSLPPLAPVEYKMVIEGPAARGTAAGHRLTIEPALTEQLLKDAEGADALPLLAFILERLLIDYGADGDLLLNEYKAVGGLQGSIEAAVNEAWKDPSREPAIPADEAARRLLLDQVFPALVMLDHEADKPKRRVATWSLLPRETYPLLERLVAARLLLKDRRQLADGRETVVVEVTHEALIRHWPHLKNWVDVNREFLAWQQRLDATMKRWERSQKPVGLLLRGLPLREALGWLNKNSDRFSDGQRRFVLASRERSTKERVAVAIGGAVVLWLIGTTTWLWQKGYDLDQATLKIQSLVMTVHVPPQMVQIPAGAFRMGDVEKLGESWRNPVHPVTIKAFAMGQYEVTFEAYDRFAIATGRRLPEDQGWGRGQRPVINVSWDDAKAYAAWLSEQTGERYRLPSESEWEYAARSGAKQDVWAGTSEESTLGEYAVFLDNSGNRTAEVGTKMQNSVGLYDLSGNVWEWVEDCLHATYDKAPQEASAWLVENGGDCGRRVLRGGSWYNKPENLRVSYRGWSRTDFRNYLLGFRLVQDIP
;
A
#
# COMPACT_ATOMS: atom_id res chain seq x y z
N MET A 1 22.04 -5.15 -28.28
CA MET A 1 21.94 -3.74 -27.80
C MET A 1 23.28 -3.50 -27.14
N SER A 2 24.07 -2.55 -27.62
CA SER A 2 25.49 -2.48 -27.26
C SER A 2 25.73 -2.23 -25.76
N LYS A 3 26.39 -3.18 -25.08
CA LYS A 3 26.77 -3.11 -23.66
C LYS A 3 28.01 -2.25 -23.43
N ILE A 4 28.91 -2.20 -24.40
CA ILE A 4 30.15 -1.40 -24.30
C ILE A 4 30.12 -0.28 -25.32
N PHE A 5 30.38 0.95 -24.91
CA PHE A 5 30.64 2.06 -25.84
C PHE A 5 32.16 2.28 -25.94
N ILE A 6 32.69 2.26 -27.16
CA ILE A 6 34.10 2.58 -27.40
C ILE A 6 34.18 4.03 -27.85
N SER A 7 34.76 4.89 -27.01
CA SER A 7 35.02 6.30 -27.30
C SER A 7 36.47 6.45 -27.78
N HIS A 8 36.65 7.02 -28.96
CA HIS A 8 37.96 7.24 -29.57
C HIS A 8 37.97 8.50 -30.43
N SER A 9 39.17 8.97 -30.76
CA SER A 9 39.36 9.99 -31.80
C SER A 9 39.32 9.33 -33.17
N SER A 10 38.84 10.02 -34.20
CA SER A 10 38.84 9.50 -35.58
C SER A 10 40.25 9.15 -36.10
N ALA A 11 41.29 9.75 -35.52
CA ALA A 11 42.69 9.39 -35.78
C ALA A 11 43.07 7.98 -35.28
N ASP A 12 42.31 7.42 -34.35
CA ASP A 12 42.55 6.12 -33.71
C ASP A 12 41.62 5.01 -34.22
N ASN A 13 40.92 5.21 -35.35
CA ASN A 13 39.96 4.25 -35.91
C ASN A 13 40.52 2.83 -36.05
N ALA A 14 41.78 2.67 -36.52
CA ALA A 14 42.41 1.37 -36.65
C ALA A 14 42.58 0.66 -35.29
N LYS A 15 43.00 1.40 -34.25
CA LYS A 15 43.17 0.86 -32.90
C LYS A 15 41.81 0.54 -32.26
N ALA A 16 40.79 1.35 -32.52
CA ALA A 16 39.43 1.09 -32.06
C ALA A 16 38.85 -0.20 -32.65
N LEU A 17 39.05 -0.44 -33.95
CA LEU A 17 38.67 -1.69 -34.62
C LEU A 17 39.43 -2.90 -34.07
N ALA A 18 40.74 -2.75 -33.82
CA ALA A 18 41.54 -3.84 -33.27
C ALA A 18 41.06 -4.23 -31.86
N LEU A 19 40.73 -3.25 -31.01
CA LEU A 19 40.19 -3.52 -29.69
C LEU A 19 38.79 -4.13 -29.77
N ALA A 20 37.96 -3.66 -30.68
CA ALA A 20 36.63 -4.22 -30.93
C ALA A 20 36.70 -5.71 -31.34
N GLN A 21 37.60 -6.06 -32.27
CA GLN A 21 37.87 -7.45 -32.65
C GLN A 21 38.34 -8.29 -31.47
N TRP A 22 39.20 -7.73 -30.60
CA TRP A 22 39.62 -8.41 -29.38
C TRP A 22 38.44 -8.64 -28.42
N LEU A 23 37.58 -7.65 -28.21
CA LEU A 23 36.39 -7.79 -27.36
C LEU A 23 35.48 -8.93 -27.86
N GLU A 24 35.24 -9.03 -29.18
CA GLU A 24 34.49 -10.15 -29.76
C GLU A 24 35.11 -11.51 -29.45
N GLN A 25 36.43 -11.63 -29.63
CA GLN A 25 37.17 -12.87 -29.33
C GLN A 25 37.09 -13.25 -27.85
N GLN A 26 36.93 -12.28 -26.96
CA GLN A 26 36.77 -12.51 -25.52
C GLN A 26 35.31 -12.77 -25.09
N GLY A 27 34.35 -12.73 -26.02
CA GLY A 27 32.93 -12.97 -25.77
C GLY A 27 32.09 -11.71 -25.54
N TRP A 28 32.65 -10.52 -25.76
CA TRP A 28 31.96 -9.22 -25.67
C TRP A 28 31.63 -8.68 -27.07
N ALA A 29 30.71 -9.34 -27.77
CA ALA A 29 30.30 -8.93 -29.13
C ALA A 29 29.29 -7.76 -29.16
N ASP A 30 28.64 -7.45 -28.03
CA ASP A 30 27.64 -6.39 -27.92
C ASP A 30 28.33 -5.05 -27.56
N TYR A 31 28.97 -4.40 -28.54
CA TYR A 31 29.57 -3.06 -28.38
C TYR A 31 29.07 -2.07 -29.43
N PHE A 32 29.22 -0.78 -29.14
CA PHE A 32 28.93 0.34 -30.03
C PHE A 32 30.26 0.96 -30.44
N LEU A 33 30.46 1.06 -31.74
CA LEU A 33 31.61 1.69 -32.36
C LEU A 33 31.11 2.50 -33.55
N ASP A 34 31.25 3.82 -33.48
CA ASP A 34 30.64 4.79 -34.41
C ASP A 34 30.89 4.50 -35.90
N ILE A 35 32.07 4.01 -36.26
CA ILE A 35 32.51 3.71 -37.62
C ILE A 35 31.98 2.38 -38.20
N THR A 36 31.27 1.56 -37.42
CA THR A 36 30.74 0.28 -37.91
C THR A 36 29.31 0.41 -38.44
N PRO A 37 29.01 0.09 -39.72
CA PRO A 37 27.67 0.28 -40.29
C PRO A 37 26.55 -0.51 -39.60
N SER A 38 26.87 -1.69 -39.04
CA SER A 38 25.90 -2.58 -38.39
C SER A 38 25.72 -2.31 -36.89
N ARG A 39 26.65 -1.60 -36.24
CA ARG A 39 26.71 -1.42 -34.77
C ARG A 39 27.07 0.02 -34.33
N GLY A 40 27.16 0.94 -35.27
CA GLY A 40 27.55 2.34 -35.12
C GLY A 40 26.53 3.28 -35.73
N LEU A 41 26.98 4.37 -36.36
CA LEU A 41 26.11 5.38 -36.95
C LEU A 41 25.67 4.99 -38.36
N SER A 42 24.37 5.13 -38.65
CA SER A 42 23.85 4.95 -40.01
C SER A 42 23.84 6.28 -40.80
N PRO A 43 24.09 6.27 -42.12
CA PRO A 43 23.96 7.47 -42.95
C PRO A 43 22.58 8.12 -42.79
N GLY A 44 22.55 9.42 -42.46
CA GLY A 44 21.32 10.18 -42.24
C GLY A 44 20.87 10.33 -40.79
N GLU A 45 21.49 9.61 -39.84
CA GLU A 45 21.24 9.82 -38.41
C GLU A 45 21.87 11.13 -37.90
N ARG A 46 21.19 11.80 -36.98
CA ARG A 46 21.78 12.94 -36.26
C ARG A 46 22.84 12.42 -35.30
N TRP A 47 24.08 12.37 -35.77
CA TRP A 47 25.20 11.72 -35.10
C TRP A 47 25.33 12.05 -33.60
N GLN A 48 25.19 13.32 -33.19
CA GLN A 48 25.25 13.72 -31.78
C GLN A 48 24.14 13.09 -30.90
N ALA A 49 22.92 13.03 -31.44
CA ALA A 49 21.79 12.44 -30.71
C ALA A 49 21.94 10.91 -30.62
N ALA A 50 22.47 10.28 -31.67
CA ALA A 50 22.76 8.86 -31.70
C ALA A 50 23.88 8.48 -30.73
N LEU A 51 24.99 9.23 -30.68
CA LEU A 51 26.07 9.02 -29.70
C LEU A 51 25.58 9.20 -28.27
N LYS A 52 24.79 10.24 -27.98
CA LYS A 52 24.19 10.43 -26.66
C LYS A 52 23.26 9.26 -26.28
N THR A 53 22.47 8.78 -27.24
CA THR A 53 21.56 7.63 -27.03
C THR A 53 22.35 6.33 -26.80
N ALA A 54 23.45 6.13 -27.53
CA ALA A 54 24.32 4.98 -27.36
C ALA A 54 25.03 5.00 -26.00
N GLN A 55 25.56 6.15 -25.59
CA GLN A 55 26.15 6.30 -24.25
C GLN A 55 25.12 6.12 -23.13
N ASP A 56 23.90 6.62 -23.29
CA ASP A 56 22.83 6.41 -22.32
C ASP A 56 22.47 4.91 -22.17
N ARG A 57 22.55 4.15 -23.27
CA ARG A 57 22.20 2.72 -23.30
C ARG A 57 23.33 1.78 -22.90
N CYS A 58 24.60 2.18 -23.03
CA CYS A 58 25.74 1.31 -22.71
C CYS A 58 25.95 1.13 -21.19
N GLU A 59 26.52 -0.02 -20.81
CA GLU A 59 26.86 -0.41 -19.43
C GLU A 59 28.20 0.18 -19.00
N ALA A 60 29.18 0.14 -19.90
CA ALA A 60 30.53 0.65 -19.69
C ALA A 60 31.01 1.44 -20.89
N VAL A 61 31.87 2.42 -20.62
CA VAL A 61 32.53 3.22 -21.65
C VAL A 61 34.03 2.98 -21.59
N ILE A 62 34.59 2.52 -22.71
CA ILE A 62 36.03 2.37 -22.90
C ILE A 62 36.53 3.60 -23.65
N PHE A 63 37.36 4.43 -23.00
CA PHE A 63 38.00 5.58 -23.63
C PHE A 63 39.39 5.19 -24.12
N LEU A 64 39.62 5.30 -25.42
CA LEU A 64 40.93 5.04 -26.02
C LEU A 64 41.78 6.30 -25.93
N ILE A 65 42.65 6.33 -24.93
CA ILE A 65 43.48 7.47 -24.60
C ILE A 65 44.72 7.50 -25.51
N SER A 66 44.82 8.58 -26.26
CA SER A 66 45.93 8.97 -27.13
C SER A 66 46.11 10.49 -27.08
N PRO A 67 47.19 11.07 -27.64
CA PRO A 67 47.29 12.51 -27.82
C PRO A 67 46.11 13.09 -28.63
N ALA A 68 45.61 12.36 -29.62
CA ALA A 68 44.48 12.78 -30.44
C ALA A 68 43.14 12.75 -29.67
N TRP A 69 42.97 11.81 -28.74
CA TRP A 69 41.81 11.79 -27.83
C TRP A 69 41.83 12.99 -26.88
N ARG A 70 43.00 13.29 -26.29
CA ARG A 70 43.21 14.42 -25.36
C ARG A 70 42.86 15.75 -26.01
N ASP A 71 43.22 15.93 -27.28
CA ASP A 71 43.01 17.18 -28.02
C ASP A 71 41.58 17.31 -28.59
N SER A 72 40.78 16.24 -28.52
CA SER A 72 39.41 16.21 -29.02
C SER A 72 38.41 16.73 -27.97
N LYS A 73 37.80 17.89 -28.26
CA LYS A 73 36.69 18.44 -27.45
C LYS A 73 35.49 17.50 -27.37
N TRP A 74 35.29 16.68 -28.40
CA TRP A 74 34.19 15.70 -28.43
C TRP A 74 34.45 14.53 -27.51
N CYS A 75 35.65 13.96 -27.54
CA CYS A 75 36.05 12.89 -26.64
C CYS A 75 35.97 13.33 -25.16
N LEU A 76 36.34 14.58 -24.87
CA LEU A 76 36.17 15.16 -23.54
C LEU A 76 34.69 15.31 -23.15
N ALA A 77 33.83 15.80 -24.06
CA ALA A 77 32.40 15.92 -23.81
C ALA A 77 31.74 14.56 -23.56
N GLU A 78 32.14 13.53 -24.30
CA GLU A 78 31.73 12.15 -24.10
C GLU A 78 32.17 11.60 -22.74
N PHE A 79 33.38 11.91 -22.29
CA PHE A 79 33.86 11.55 -20.96
C PHE A 79 33.04 12.20 -19.85
N LEU A 80 32.81 13.51 -19.95
CA LEU A 80 32.02 14.25 -18.96
C LEU A 80 30.57 13.77 -18.91
N LEU A 81 29.98 13.43 -20.07
CA LEU A 81 28.64 12.87 -20.14
C LEU A 81 28.59 11.46 -19.51
N ALA A 82 29.55 10.59 -19.82
CA ALA A 82 29.63 9.25 -19.22
C ALA A 82 29.79 9.34 -17.69
N LYS A 83 30.60 10.28 -17.20
CA LYS A 83 30.74 10.58 -15.77
C LYS A 83 29.42 11.06 -15.17
N GLN A 84 28.76 12.05 -15.77
CA GLN A 84 27.46 12.56 -15.32
C GLN A 84 26.38 11.46 -15.27
N LEU A 85 26.43 10.52 -16.21
CA LEU A 85 25.52 9.39 -16.27
C LEU A 85 25.87 8.25 -15.27
N GLY A 86 27.00 8.33 -14.57
CA GLY A 86 27.45 7.35 -13.57
C GLY A 86 27.93 6.03 -14.19
N LYS A 87 28.38 6.07 -15.45
CA LYS A 87 28.81 4.88 -16.20
C LYS A 87 30.09 4.29 -15.61
N THR A 88 30.30 2.99 -15.81
CA THR A 88 31.59 2.37 -15.52
C THR A 88 32.59 2.78 -16.59
N ILE A 89 33.65 3.50 -16.20
CA ILE A 89 34.63 4.09 -17.12
C ILE A 89 35.91 3.24 -17.11
N PHE A 90 36.38 2.87 -18.30
CA PHE A 90 37.68 2.25 -18.53
C PHE A 90 38.53 3.16 -19.39
N GLY A 91 39.49 3.85 -18.77
CA GLY A 91 40.51 4.58 -19.51
C GLY A 91 41.60 3.61 -20.00
N VAL A 92 41.77 3.52 -21.31
CA VAL A 92 42.68 2.57 -21.96
C VAL A 92 43.69 3.34 -22.79
N MET A 93 44.93 3.40 -22.32
CA MET A 93 46.03 4.06 -23.03
C MET A 93 46.46 3.19 -24.21
N ILE A 94 46.22 3.71 -25.43
CA ILE A 94 46.55 3.06 -26.70
C ILE A 94 47.76 3.72 -27.39
N GLU A 95 48.17 4.88 -26.89
CA GLU A 95 49.41 5.57 -27.29
C GLU A 95 49.96 6.35 -26.09
N ALA A 96 51.30 6.44 -25.98
CA ALA A 96 51.95 7.05 -24.82
C ALA A 96 51.47 8.49 -24.61
N THR A 97 50.73 8.71 -23.53
CA THR A 97 50.11 10.00 -23.22
C THR A 97 50.44 10.38 -21.77
N PRO A 98 51.04 11.57 -21.52
CA PRO A 98 51.38 12.00 -20.17
C PRO A 98 50.13 12.11 -19.27
N LEU A 99 50.18 11.51 -18.08
CA LEU A 99 49.02 11.44 -17.16
C LEU A 99 48.58 12.82 -16.66
N ASP A 100 49.53 13.73 -16.45
CA ASP A 100 49.30 15.13 -16.05
C ASP A 100 48.57 15.95 -17.11
N SER A 101 48.56 15.48 -18.37
CA SER A 101 47.87 16.11 -19.48
C SER A 101 46.41 15.65 -19.66
N LEU A 102 45.96 14.68 -18.86
CA LEU A 102 44.59 14.17 -18.88
C LEU A 102 43.70 14.93 -17.86
N PRO A 103 42.36 14.88 -18.01
CA PRO A 103 41.44 15.43 -17.01
C PRO A 103 41.76 14.83 -15.63
N LYS A 104 41.88 15.69 -14.61
CA LYS A 104 42.23 15.26 -13.25
C LYS A 104 41.27 14.19 -12.73
N GLU A 105 39.99 14.36 -13.02
CA GLU A 105 38.90 13.44 -12.71
C GLU A 105 39.21 12.03 -13.25
N MET A 106 39.71 11.92 -14.49
CA MET A 106 40.04 10.63 -15.10
C MET A 106 41.17 9.91 -14.36
N THR A 107 42.17 10.66 -13.92
CA THR A 107 43.37 10.11 -13.26
C THR A 107 43.23 9.91 -11.75
N ALA A 108 42.34 10.66 -11.09
CA ALA A 108 42.13 10.62 -9.65
C ALA A 108 41.10 9.57 -9.25
N GLU A 109 40.08 9.33 -10.10
CA GLU A 109 38.93 8.48 -9.76
C GLU A 109 39.03 7.09 -10.40
N TRP A 110 39.74 6.92 -11.53
CA TRP A 110 39.85 5.63 -12.24
C TRP A 110 41.29 5.19 -12.48
N GLN A 111 41.52 3.88 -12.35
CA GLN A 111 42.79 3.26 -12.72
C GLN A 111 42.84 3.05 -14.24
N LEU A 112 43.85 3.62 -14.90
CA LEU A 112 44.06 3.46 -16.34
C LEU A 112 44.70 2.11 -16.68
N CYS A 113 44.27 1.54 -17.81
CA CYS A 113 44.85 0.36 -18.40
C CYS A 113 45.85 0.75 -19.49
N ASP A 114 47.10 0.29 -19.39
CA ASP A 114 48.14 0.56 -20.37
C ASP A 114 48.23 -0.58 -21.40
N LEU A 115 47.96 -0.28 -22.68
CA LEU A 115 48.14 -1.20 -23.81
C LEU A 115 49.40 -0.89 -24.64
N VAL A 116 50.16 0.13 -24.26
CA VAL A 116 51.34 0.63 -24.99
C VAL A 116 52.60 -0.07 -24.51
N THR A 117 52.77 -0.19 -23.19
CA THR A 117 54.01 -0.70 -22.60
C THR A 117 53.95 -2.21 -22.34
N GLY A 118 54.99 -2.93 -22.77
CA GLY A 118 55.10 -4.39 -22.60
C GLY A 118 55.74 -5.07 -23.80
N GLU A 119 56.51 -6.14 -23.52
CA GLU A 119 57.18 -6.95 -24.55
C GLU A 119 56.25 -8.00 -25.17
N ASP A 120 55.28 -8.50 -24.40
CA ASP A 120 54.22 -9.38 -24.91
C ASP A 120 53.23 -8.58 -25.75
N ARG A 121 53.14 -8.86 -27.05
CA ARG A 121 52.35 -8.11 -28.03
C ARG A 121 51.34 -9.03 -28.72
N GLN A 122 50.06 -8.75 -28.54
CA GLN A 122 49.00 -9.36 -29.35
C GLN A 122 48.76 -8.50 -30.60
N ARG A 123 48.80 -9.11 -31.79
CA ARG A 123 48.68 -8.41 -33.09
C ARG A 123 47.31 -8.62 -33.71
N PHE A 124 46.80 -7.59 -34.37
CA PHE A 124 45.52 -7.55 -35.07
C PHE A 124 45.74 -6.93 -36.45
N HIS A 125 45.16 -7.56 -37.46
CA HIS A 125 45.12 -7.02 -38.80
C HIS A 125 43.71 -6.48 -39.05
N VAL A 126 43.56 -5.17 -39.19
CA VAL A 126 42.25 -4.51 -39.34
C VAL A 126 42.08 -3.94 -40.74
N VAL A 127 40.90 -4.19 -41.32
CA VAL A 127 40.49 -3.68 -42.63
C VAL A 127 39.02 -3.26 -42.52
N GLN A 128 38.71 -2.03 -42.93
CA GLN A 128 37.33 -1.56 -43.03
C GLN A 128 37.16 -0.67 -44.27
N ASP A 129 36.39 -1.17 -45.24
CA ASP A 129 36.22 -0.58 -46.57
C ASP A 129 35.98 0.94 -46.51
N GLN A 130 36.80 1.67 -47.27
CA GLN A 130 36.75 3.13 -47.46
C GLN A 130 36.99 4.01 -46.22
N ILE A 131 37.15 3.45 -45.02
CA ILE A 131 37.31 4.21 -43.75
C ILE A 131 38.70 4.01 -43.14
N VAL A 132 39.21 2.78 -43.12
CA VAL A 132 40.52 2.44 -42.53
C VAL A 132 41.32 1.59 -43.52
N PRO A 133 42.50 2.05 -43.99
CA PRO A 133 43.36 1.22 -44.84
C PRO A 133 43.86 -0.01 -44.08
N PRO A 134 44.27 -1.09 -44.76
CA PRO A 134 44.85 -2.26 -44.09
C PRO A 134 45.98 -1.86 -43.15
N THR A 135 45.76 -2.06 -41.86
CA THR A 135 46.67 -1.58 -40.81
C THR A 135 46.92 -2.69 -39.80
N ASP A 136 48.20 -2.91 -39.48
CA ASP A 136 48.59 -3.80 -38.38
C ASP A 136 48.63 -3.01 -37.07
N VAL A 137 47.87 -3.47 -36.08
CA VAL A 137 47.82 -2.90 -34.73
C VAL A 137 48.31 -3.93 -33.74
N SER A 138 49.05 -3.51 -32.72
CA SER A 138 49.45 -4.39 -31.62
C SER A 138 49.26 -3.75 -30.26
N PHE A 139 48.79 -4.54 -29.30
CA PHE A 139 48.57 -4.14 -27.91
C PHE A 139 49.40 -5.00 -26.96
N ALA A 140 49.78 -4.44 -25.82
CA ALA A 140 50.45 -5.18 -24.76
C ALA A 140 49.51 -6.25 -24.17
N GLY A 141 49.94 -7.52 -24.18
CA GLY A 141 49.14 -8.67 -23.75
C GLY A 141 48.74 -8.60 -22.27
N MET A 142 49.67 -8.18 -21.40
CA MET A 142 49.38 -7.91 -19.98
C MET A 142 48.33 -6.80 -19.79
N GLY A 143 48.36 -5.77 -20.62
CA GLY A 143 47.36 -4.71 -20.62
C GLY A 143 45.97 -5.25 -20.96
N LEU A 144 45.87 -6.01 -22.05
CA LEU A 144 44.62 -6.67 -22.44
C LEU A 144 44.11 -7.63 -21.35
N ALA A 145 44.98 -8.36 -20.66
CA ALA A 145 44.60 -9.20 -19.53
C ALA A 145 44.01 -8.41 -18.35
N LYS A 146 44.59 -7.24 -18.01
CA LYS A 146 44.06 -6.33 -16.99
C LYS A 146 42.71 -5.74 -17.39
N LEU A 147 42.57 -5.30 -18.64
CA LEU A 147 41.29 -4.82 -19.18
C LEU A 147 40.23 -5.92 -19.10
N LYS A 148 40.57 -7.15 -19.50
CA LYS A 148 39.68 -8.32 -19.38
C LYS A 148 39.23 -8.57 -17.95
N GLN A 149 40.15 -8.46 -16.98
CA GLN A 149 39.83 -8.60 -15.56
C GLN A 149 38.93 -7.47 -15.06
N GLY A 150 39.20 -6.23 -15.48
CA GLY A 150 38.37 -5.06 -15.16
C GLY A 150 36.94 -5.18 -15.70
N LEU A 151 36.79 -5.56 -16.96
CA LEU A 151 35.49 -5.80 -17.61
C LEU A 151 34.71 -6.93 -16.90
N ARG A 152 35.38 -8.01 -16.52
CA ARG A 152 34.76 -9.09 -15.72
C ARG A 152 34.34 -8.64 -14.34
N LYS A 153 35.18 -7.85 -13.65
CA LYS A 153 34.90 -7.33 -12.31
C LYS A 153 33.72 -6.36 -12.30
N ALA A 154 33.56 -5.56 -13.36
CA ALA A 154 32.43 -4.65 -13.48
C ALA A 154 31.06 -5.37 -13.48
N GLY A 155 31.01 -6.67 -13.82
CA GLY A 155 29.88 -7.54 -13.48
C GLY A 155 28.54 -7.16 -14.14
N LEU A 156 28.57 -6.39 -15.23
CA LEU A 156 27.37 -5.85 -15.86
C LEU A 156 26.64 -6.95 -16.68
N ASP A 157 27.39 -7.93 -17.19
CA ASP A 157 26.86 -9.08 -17.92
C ASP A 157 26.48 -10.28 -17.01
N PRO A 158 25.34 -10.95 -17.24
CA PRO A 158 24.96 -12.17 -16.50
C PRO A 158 26.02 -13.29 -16.53
N SER A 159 26.82 -13.40 -17.59
CA SER A 159 27.94 -14.36 -17.70
C SER A 159 29.04 -14.14 -16.66
N ALA A 160 29.12 -12.94 -16.07
CA ALA A 160 30.06 -12.65 -15.01
C ALA A 160 29.69 -13.38 -13.70
N PHE A 161 28.46 -13.86 -13.55
CA PHE A 161 28.00 -14.61 -12.38
C PHE A 161 28.16 -16.12 -12.60
N PRO A 162 28.57 -16.89 -11.56
CA PRO A 162 28.72 -18.33 -11.69
C PRO A 162 27.37 -18.97 -12.02
N TRP A 163 27.35 -19.89 -12.99
CA TRP A 163 26.17 -20.67 -13.34
C TRP A 163 26.58 -22.08 -13.77
N PRO A 164 25.90 -23.14 -13.30
CA PRO A 164 24.93 -23.11 -12.19
C PRO A 164 25.60 -22.69 -10.86
N PRO A 165 24.85 -22.29 -9.82
CA PRO A 165 25.42 -22.00 -8.52
C PRO A 165 26.19 -23.22 -7.99
N PRO A 166 27.37 -23.06 -7.38
CA PRO A 166 28.22 -24.20 -6.99
C PRO A 166 27.54 -25.24 -6.08
N ASN A 167 26.60 -24.79 -5.26
CA ASN A 167 25.87 -25.64 -4.32
C ASN A 167 24.63 -26.31 -4.95
N GLU A 168 24.25 -25.93 -6.17
CA GLU A 168 23.07 -26.41 -6.88
C GLU A 168 23.35 -26.65 -8.37
N PRO A 169 24.11 -27.71 -8.73
CA PRO A 169 24.52 -27.96 -10.11
C PRO A 169 23.34 -28.23 -11.07
N ASN A 170 22.20 -28.68 -10.54
CA ASN A 170 21.00 -28.98 -11.31
C ASN A 170 19.95 -27.86 -11.21
N ARG A 171 20.35 -26.63 -10.86
CA ARG A 171 19.43 -25.51 -10.73
C ARG A 171 18.84 -25.14 -12.10
N SER A 172 17.51 -25.12 -12.18
CA SER A 172 16.79 -24.74 -13.41
C SER A 172 17.03 -23.26 -13.76
N PRO A 173 17.28 -22.92 -15.05
CA PRO A 173 17.39 -21.54 -15.51
C PRO A 173 16.06 -20.78 -15.48
N TYR A 174 14.92 -21.49 -15.59
CA TYR A 174 13.58 -20.92 -15.42
C TYR A 174 13.01 -21.31 -14.06
N ARG A 175 12.60 -20.30 -13.28
CA ARG A 175 12.20 -20.44 -11.87
C ARG A 175 10.69 -20.37 -11.64
N GLY A 176 9.92 -20.39 -12.73
CA GLY A 176 8.46 -20.30 -12.68
C GLY A 176 8.00 -18.98 -12.06
N LEU A 177 7.03 -19.07 -11.15
CA LEU A 177 6.45 -17.92 -10.46
C LEU A 177 7.28 -17.41 -9.26
N LYS A 178 8.46 -18.00 -8.98
CA LYS A 178 9.34 -17.52 -7.91
C LYS A 178 10.09 -16.28 -8.39
N ALA A 179 10.27 -15.32 -7.48
CA ALA A 179 11.23 -14.26 -7.70
C ALA A 179 12.64 -14.87 -7.88
N LEU A 180 13.43 -14.26 -8.76
CA LEU A 180 14.83 -14.62 -8.93
C LEU A 180 15.62 -14.06 -7.75
N GLU A 181 16.46 -14.89 -7.16
CA GLU A 181 17.30 -14.55 -6.00
C GLU A 181 18.73 -14.20 -6.43
N ALA A 182 19.59 -13.85 -5.48
CA ALA A 182 20.97 -13.44 -5.77
C ALA A 182 21.77 -14.54 -6.52
N GLU A 183 21.49 -15.81 -6.27
CA GLU A 183 22.12 -16.95 -6.96
C GLU A 183 21.67 -17.08 -8.42
N ASP A 184 20.53 -16.46 -8.78
CA ASP A 184 19.96 -16.46 -10.12
C ASP A 184 20.47 -15.29 -10.99
N ALA A 185 21.43 -14.49 -10.49
CA ALA A 185 21.98 -13.33 -11.21
C ALA A 185 22.49 -13.65 -12.62
N ALA A 186 22.98 -14.87 -12.83
CA ALA A 186 23.50 -15.32 -14.11
C ALA A 186 22.43 -15.62 -15.16
N VAL A 187 21.19 -15.83 -14.72
CA VAL A 187 20.01 -16.08 -15.58
C VAL A 187 19.02 -14.92 -15.56
N PHE A 188 19.42 -13.77 -15.03
CA PHE A 188 18.62 -12.54 -15.05
C PHE A 188 18.89 -11.72 -16.32
N PHE A 189 17.95 -11.75 -17.28
CA PHE A 189 18.06 -11.10 -18.58
C PHE A 189 16.90 -10.11 -18.86
N GLY A 190 17.08 -9.24 -19.86
CA GLY A 190 16.03 -8.36 -20.38
C GLY A 190 15.81 -7.08 -19.56
N ARG A 191 16.65 -6.81 -18.56
CA ARG A 191 16.57 -5.62 -17.70
C ARG A 191 17.89 -4.84 -17.64
N GLU A 192 18.73 -5.00 -18.64
CA GLU A 192 20.07 -4.41 -18.72
C GLU A 192 20.01 -2.88 -18.62
N ALA A 193 19.20 -2.21 -19.46
CA ALA A 193 19.10 -0.75 -19.44
C ALA A 193 18.58 -0.19 -18.09
N PRO A 194 17.48 -0.70 -17.50
CA PRO A 194 17.08 -0.32 -16.14
C PRO A 194 18.15 -0.59 -15.07
N LEU A 195 18.88 -1.72 -15.14
CA LEU A 195 19.93 -2.03 -14.17
C LEU A 195 21.04 -0.98 -14.19
N ILE A 196 21.50 -0.59 -15.37
CA ILE A 196 22.55 0.43 -15.53
C ILE A 196 22.09 1.76 -14.94
N ARG A 197 20.86 2.18 -15.27
CA ARG A 197 20.34 3.45 -14.76
C ARG A 197 20.20 3.43 -13.23
N ALA A 198 19.75 2.32 -12.65
CA ALA A 198 19.61 2.19 -11.21
C ALA A 198 20.98 2.21 -10.50
N LEU A 199 21.97 1.48 -11.00
CA LEU A 199 23.34 1.51 -10.46
C LEU A 199 23.97 2.92 -10.58
N GLY A 200 23.80 3.58 -11.72
CA GLY A 200 24.26 4.96 -11.91
C GLY A 200 23.56 5.96 -10.99
N THR A 201 22.26 5.77 -10.72
CA THR A 201 21.53 6.57 -9.74
C THR A 201 22.05 6.35 -8.32
N LEU A 202 22.33 5.12 -7.91
CA LEU A 202 22.88 4.83 -6.58
C LEU A 202 24.24 5.50 -6.36
N ARG A 203 25.12 5.47 -7.37
CA ARG A 203 26.42 6.17 -7.31
C ARG A 203 26.26 7.68 -7.19
N ARG A 204 25.35 8.30 -7.98
CA ARG A 204 25.05 9.74 -7.84
C ARG A 204 24.45 10.09 -6.48
N MET A 205 23.60 9.22 -5.94
CA MET A 205 23.00 9.42 -4.62
C MET A 205 24.06 9.42 -3.52
N GLU A 206 25.11 8.60 -3.65
CA GLU A 206 26.26 8.59 -2.76
C GLU A 206 26.96 9.96 -2.74
N GLU A 207 27.20 10.53 -3.91
CA GLU A 207 27.84 11.84 -4.06
C GLU A 207 26.95 12.99 -3.56
N SER A 208 25.63 12.91 -3.79
CA SER A 208 24.69 13.97 -3.44
C SER A 208 24.14 13.88 -2.00
N GLY A 209 24.49 12.83 -1.25
CA GLY A 209 23.96 12.55 0.09
C GLY A 209 22.48 12.13 0.10
N GLU A 210 21.93 11.67 -1.01
CA GLU A 210 20.57 11.12 -1.06
C GLU A 210 20.58 9.67 -0.53
N GLN A 211 19.59 9.31 0.29
CA GLN A 211 19.65 8.03 1.04
C GLN A 211 18.44 7.13 0.83
N PHE A 212 17.47 7.50 -0.01
CA PHE A 212 16.26 6.71 -0.19
C PHE A 212 15.88 6.59 -1.68
N LEU A 213 16.13 5.41 -2.27
CA LEU A 213 15.72 5.07 -3.64
C LEU A 213 14.43 4.24 -3.60
N VAL A 214 13.45 4.59 -4.43
CA VAL A 214 12.18 3.86 -4.52
C VAL A 214 11.99 3.28 -5.92
N ILE A 215 12.01 1.96 -6.06
CA ILE A 215 11.78 1.25 -7.32
C ILE A 215 10.27 1.07 -7.53
N LEU A 216 9.72 1.81 -8.48
CA LEU A 216 8.30 1.86 -8.79
C LEU A 216 7.97 1.00 -10.02
N GLY A 217 6.91 0.21 -9.95
CA GLY A 217 6.41 -0.52 -11.11
C GLY A 217 5.11 -1.26 -10.85
N ALA A 218 4.38 -1.58 -11.92
CA ALA A 218 3.13 -2.34 -11.85
C ALA A 218 3.32 -3.75 -11.23
N SER A 219 2.23 -4.38 -10.80
CA SER A 219 2.22 -5.81 -10.44
C SER A 219 2.71 -6.63 -11.64
N GLY A 220 3.51 -7.67 -11.41
CA GLY A 220 4.08 -8.50 -12.49
C GLY A 220 5.27 -7.91 -13.25
N ALA A 221 5.66 -6.65 -13.04
CA ALA A 221 6.79 -6.03 -13.75
C ALA A 221 8.18 -6.62 -13.42
N GLY A 222 8.28 -7.54 -12.45
CA GLY A 222 9.54 -8.17 -12.05
C GLY A 222 10.39 -7.37 -11.05
N LYS A 223 9.77 -6.48 -10.24
CA LYS A 223 10.46 -5.64 -9.25
C LYS A 223 11.33 -6.45 -8.27
N SER A 224 10.78 -7.52 -7.70
CA SER A 224 11.49 -8.36 -6.74
C SER A 224 12.72 -9.02 -7.36
N SER A 225 12.60 -9.60 -8.56
CA SER A 225 13.73 -10.15 -9.32
C SER A 225 14.74 -9.06 -9.71
N PHE A 226 14.29 -7.87 -10.10
CA PHE A 226 15.15 -6.74 -10.43
C PHE A 226 15.98 -6.27 -9.22
N LEU A 227 15.38 -6.20 -8.03
CA LEU A 227 16.08 -5.86 -6.80
C LEU A 227 17.05 -6.98 -6.38
N ARG A 228 16.57 -8.23 -6.28
CA ARG A 228 17.28 -9.37 -5.67
C ARG A 228 18.30 -10.06 -6.56
N ALA A 229 17.97 -10.34 -7.82
CA ALA A 229 18.88 -11.00 -8.78
C ALA A 229 19.60 -9.99 -9.68
N GLY A 230 18.97 -8.84 -9.92
CA GLY A 230 19.51 -7.78 -10.76
C GLY A 230 20.51 -6.90 -10.02
N LEU A 231 20.03 -6.06 -9.11
CA LEU A 231 20.83 -5.03 -8.44
C LEU A 231 21.73 -5.60 -7.33
N TRP A 232 21.16 -6.36 -6.39
CA TRP A 232 21.87 -6.82 -5.19
C TRP A 232 23.21 -7.52 -5.49
N PRO A 233 23.29 -8.50 -6.41
CA PRO A 233 24.51 -9.24 -6.66
C PRO A 233 25.61 -8.39 -7.30
N ARG A 234 25.22 -7.34 -8.04
CA ARG A 234 26.14 -6.36 -8.64
C ARG A 234 26.68 -5.41 -7.56
N LEU A 235 25.83 -4.96 -6.64
CA LEU A 235 26.22 -4.12 -5.50
C LEU A 235 27.11 -4.89 -4.52
N MET A 236 26.86 -6.18 -4.29
CA MET A 236 27.71 -7.03 -3.43
C MET A 236 29.13 -7.24 -3.97
N ARG A 237 29.34 -7.10 -5.29
CA ARG A 237 30.67 -7.16 -5.92
C ARG A 237 31.44 -5.85 -5.79
N ASP A 238 30.73 -4.76 -5.56
CA ASP A 238 31.30 -3.44 -5.30
C ASP A 238 31.48 -3.23 -3.79
N ASP A 239 32.12 -4.22 -3.16
CA ASP A 239 32.30 -4.31 -1.69
C ASP A 239 33.18 -3.20 -1.09
N ARG A 240 33.80 -2.38 -1.95
CA ARG A 240 34.53 -1.17 -1.56
C ARG A 240 33.61 0.01 -1.31
N GLN A 241 32.56 0.16 -2.13
CA GLN A 241 31.62 1.27 -2.03
C GLN A 241 30.38 0.90 -1.22
N PHE A 242 29.88 -0.32 -1.40
CA PHE A 242 28.60 -0.74 -0.86
C PHE A 242 28.71 -1.97 0.05
N LEU A 243 27.88 -1.99 1.08
CA LEU A 243 27.65 -3.12 1.97
C LEU A 243 26.16 -3.49 1.96
N PRO A 244 25.70 -4.29 0.99
CA PRO A 244 24.30 -4.68 0.92
C PRO A 244 23.97 -5.73 1.97
N LEU A 245 23.01 -5.42 2.86
CA LEU A 245 22.46 -6.41 3.79
C LEU A 245 21.47 -7.33 3.07
N PRO A 246 21.18 -8.55 3.56
CA PRO A 246 20.12 -9.38 2.97
C PRO A 246 18.79 -8.61 2.86
N VAL A 247 18.17 -8.67 1.68
CA VAL A 247 16.93 -7.94 1.36
C VAL A 247 15.79 -8.38 2.29
N LEU A 248 15.11 -7.39 2.86
CA LEU A 248 13.95 -7.56 3.73
C LEU A 248 12.69 -7.78 2.90
N ARG A 249 11.79 -8.62 3.40
CA ARG A 249 10.39 -8.67 2.95
C ARG A 249 9.49 -8.54 4.18
N PRO A 250 8.73 -7.44 4.33
CA PRO A 250 8.00 -7.14 5.56
C PRO A 250 6.94 -8.18 5.95
N GLU A 251 6.18 -8.67 4.96
CA GLU A 251 5.03 -9.55 5.13
C GLU A 251 4.07 -9.11 6.25
N ARG A 252 4.10 -9.79 7.41
CA ARG A 252 3.30 -9.46 8.61
C ARG A 252 4.16 -9.15 9.84
N ALA A 253 5.48 -9.24 9.71
CA ALA A 253 6.44 -9.15 10.82
C ALA A 253 7.75 -8.55 10.27
N ALA A 254 7.72 -7.23 10.04
CA ALA A 254 8.78 -6.52 9.35
C ALA A 254 10.13 -6.56 10.08
N ILE A 255 10.12 -6.78 11.39
CA ILE A 255 11.32 -6.85 12.22
C ILE A 255 11.59 -8.31 12.62
N SER A 256 10.60 -8.99 13.20
CA SER A 256 10.79 -10.29 13.84
C SER A 256 10.64 -11.50 12.90
N GLY A 257 10.09 -11.30 11.69
CA GLY A 257 9.80 -12.37 10.74
C GLY A 257 11.03 -13.09 10.17
N GLN A 258 10.79 -14.20 9.47
CA GLN A 258 11.83 -15.00 8.79
C GLN A 258 12.46 -14.29 7.59
N THR A 259 11.85 -13.20 7.14
CA THR A 259 12.35 -12.30 6.09
C THR A 259 12.49 -10.85 6.58
N GLY A 260 12.36 -10.63 7.88
CA GLY A 260 12.42 -9.31 8.51
C GLY A 260 13.83 -8.87 8.90
N LEU A 261 13.93 -7.70 9.53
CA LEU A 261 15.20 -7.06 9.90
C LEU A 261 16.12 -7.96 10.75
N LEU A 262 15.57 -8.71 11.71
CA LEU A 262 16.37 -9.59 12.57
C LEU A 262 17.08 -10.70 11.79
N GLU A 263 16.40 -11.31 10.82
CA GLU A 263 16.99 -12.36 9.98
C GLU A 263 18.15 -11.79 9.14
N SER A 264 17.94 -10.60 8.57
CA SER A 264 18.96 -9.92 7.75
C SER A 264 20.22 -9.62 8.56
N LEU A 265 20.07 -9.08 9.76
CA LEU A 265 21.18 -8.83 10.67
C LEU A 265 21.87 -10.12 11.11
N GLU A 266 21.10 -11.15 11.49
CA GLU A 266 21.64 -12.45 11.92
C GLU A 266 22.49 -13.10 10.81
N LYS A 267 21.98 -13.13 9.57
CA LYS A 267 22.72 -13.63 8.41
C LYS A 267 23.99 -12.83 8.16
N THR A 268 23.91 -11.51 8.20
CA THR A 268 25.08 -10.62 8.01
C THR A 268 26.17 -10.91 9.05
N PHE A 269 25.81 -10.94 10.34
CA PHE A 269 26.76 -11.24 11.41
C PHE A 269 27.40 -12.63 11.28
N ARG A 270 26.62 -13.62 10.80
CA ARG A 270 27.13 -14.97 10.50
C ARG A 270 28.13 -14.97 9.34
N GLU A 271 27.85 -14.24 8.26
CA GLU A 271 28.75 -14.09 7.11
C GLU A 271 30.09 -13.43 7.48
N TYR A 272 30.04 -12.43 8.37
CA TYR A 272 31.23 -11.77 8.92
C TYR A 272 31.91 -12.53 10.08
N LYS A 273 31.50 -13.79 10.33
CA LYS A 273 32.07 -14.67 11.37
C LYS A 273 31.99 -14.09 12.79
N ALA A 274 30.98 -13.28 13.06
CA ALA A 274 30.67 -12.69 14.37
C ALA A 274 29.21 -12.98 14.76
N PRO A 275 28.79 -14.27 14.83
CA PRO A 275 27.38 -14.62 15.00
C PRO A 275 26.81 -14.06 16.31
N LYS A 276 25.64 -13.42 16.22
CA LYS A 276 24.84 -12.98 17.37
C LYS A 276 23.58 -13.81 17.47
N THR A 277 23.11 -14.04 18.70
CA THR A 277 21.84 -14.74 18.92
C THR A 277 20.68 -13.82 18.54
N ARG A 278 19.59 -14.40 18.01
CA ARG A 278 18.38 -13.65 17.69
C ARG A 278 17.82 -12.89 18.90
N ALA A 279 17.91 -13.48 20.09
CA ALA A 279 17.51 -12.84 21.35
C ALA A 279 18.36 -11.60 21.67
N GLY A 280 19.69 -11.69 21.50
CA GLY A 280 20.60 -10.55 21.72
C GLY A 280 20.39 -9.43 20.70
N LEU A 281 20.18 -9.78 19.42
CA LEU A 281 19.85 -8.79 18.40
C LEU A 281 18.54 -8.05 18.73
N ARG A 282 17.51 -8.77 19.19
CA ARG A 282 16.24 -8.18 19.61
C ARG A 282 16.38 -7.26 20.82
N GLU A 283 17.19 -7.65 21.80
CA GLU A 283 17.48 -6.84 22.99
C GLU A 283 18.20 -5.53 22.61
N THR A 284 19.19 -5.61 21.71
CA THR A 284 19.86 -4.41 21.20
C THR A 284 18.90 -3.52 20.43
N LEU A 285 18.09 -4.05 19.50
CA LEU A 285 17.11 -3.28 18.73
C LEU A 285 16.05 -2.59 19.61
N ALA A 286 15.78 -3.08 20.82
CA ALA A 286 14.84 -2.44 21.74
C ALA A 286 15.38 -1.12 22.33
N LYS A 287 16.70 -0.85 22.22
CA LYS A 287 17.30 0.43 22.63
C LYS A 287 17.01 1.53 21.60
N SER A 288 17.03 2.79 22.03
CA SER A 288 16.78 3.96 21.16
C SER A 288 17.66 3.99 19.91
N ASP A 289 18.96 3.69 20.06
CA ASP A 289 19.98 3.74 19.01
C ASP A 289 20.51 2.35 18.64
N GLY A 290 19.78 1.30 19.01
CA GLY A 290 20.22 -0.09 18.87
C GLY A 290 20.51 -0.50 17.43
N LEU A 291 19.71 -0.04 16.46
CA LEU A 291 19.99 -0.30 15.05
C LEU A 291 21.30 0.37 14.60
N VAL A 292 21.54 1.61 15.02
CA VAL A 292 22.80 2.32 14.71
C VAL A 292 23.99 1.56 15.28
N GLU A 293 23.90 1.13 16.55
CA GLU A 293 24.94 0.32 17.22
C GLU A 293 25.31 -0.93 16.38
N LEU A 294 24.30 -1.68 15.95
CA LEU A 294 24.50 -2.91 15.15
C LEU A 294 25.08 -2.61 13.77
N LEU A 295 24.62 -1.54 13.10
CA LEU A 295 25.10 -1.17 11.78
C LEU A 295 26.55 -0.66 11.80
N VAL A 296 26.94 0.08 12.83
CA VAL A 296 28.34 0.50 13.05
C VAL A 296 29.25 -0.71 13.24
N GLU A 297 28.79 -1.71 14.01
CA GLU A 297 29.55 -2.94 14.21
C GLU A 297 29.75 -3.71 12.89
N VAL A 298 28.68 -3.85 12.10
CA VAL A 298 28.73 -4.48 10.77
C VAL A 298 29.66 -3.73 9.82
N GLN A 299 29.58 -2.40 9.78
CA GLN A 299 30.44 -1.57 8.94
C GLN A 299 31.92 -1.68 9.35
N THR A 300 32.18 -1.73 10.65
CA THR A 300 33.54 -1.93 11.21
C THR A 300 34.11 -3.29 10.81
N LEU A 301 33.29 -4.36 10.87
CA LEU A 301 33.69 -5.70 10.41
C LEU A 301 34.00 -5.71 8.91
N ALA A 302 33.20 -5.01 8.10
CA ALA A 302 33.44 -4.85 6.68
C ALA A 302 34.72 -4.06 6.37
N GLN A 303 34.95 -2.94 7.06
CA GLN A 303 36.16 -2.13 6.89
C GLN A 303 37.43 -2.90 7.26
N LYS A 304 37.40 -3.68 8.35
CA LYS A 304 38.52 -4.56 8.74
C LYS A 304 38.90 -5.56 7.64
N ARG A 305 37.91 -6.05 6.89
CA ARG A 305 38.13 -6.98 5.76
C ARG A 305 38.77 -6.29 4.54
N LEU A 306 38.43 -5.01 4.28
CA LEU A 306 39.00 -4.23 3.18
C LEU A 306 40.45 -3.80 3.45
N GLY A 307 40.83 -3.67 4.72
CA GLY A 307 42.18 -3.29 5.16
C GLY A 307 42.29 -1.82 5.58
N PRO A 308 43.36 -1.46 6.33
CA PRO A 308 43.52 -0.12 6.90
C PRO A 308 43.69 0.96 5.81
N GLY A 309 42.99 2.09 5.98
CA GLY A 309 43.04 3.24 5.07
C GLY A 309 41.89 3.35 4.05
N ASN A 310 41.03 2.34 3.94
CA ASN A 310 39.84 2.41 3.08
C ASN A 310 38.68 3.11 3.79
N THR A 311 37.91 3.89 3.01
CA THR A 311 36.64 4.48 3.46
C THR A 311 35.65 3.38 3.85
N PRO A 312 34.89 3.55 4.94
CA PRO A 312 33.84 2.61 5.30
C PRO A 312 32.79 2.51 4.18
N PRO A 313 32.36 1.30 3.76
CA PRO A 313 31.37 1.16 2.71
C PRO A 313 29.98 1.63 3.17
N THR A 314 29.20 2.18 2.25
CA THR A 314 27.81 2.59 2.49
C THR A 314 26.90 1.37 2.65
N ILE A 315 26.18 1.29 3.76
CA ILE A 315 25.28 0.17 4.04
C ILE A 315 24.01 0.31 3.20
N LEU A 316 23.61 -0.75 2.50
CA LEU A 316 22.34 -0.78 1.77
C LEU A 316 21.31 -1.65 2.49
N ILE A 317 20.14 -1.07 2.78
CA ILE A 317 18.98 -1.77 3.33
C ILE A 317 17.94 -1.91 2.22
N GLY A 318 17.77 -3.13 1.71
CA GLY A 318 16.77 -3.44 0.68
C GLY A 318 15.45 -3.86 1.30
N ILE A 319 14.34 -3.29 0.83
CA ILE A 319 12.98 -3.66 1.22
C ILE A 319 12.22 -4.05 -0.05
N ASP A 320 11.94 -5.33 -0.19
CA ASP A 320 11.11 -5.87 -1.26
C ASP A 320 9.64 -5.89 -0.84
N GLN A 321 8.75 -5.65 -1.80
CA GLN A 321 7.30 -5.54 -1.58
C GLN A 321 6.97 -4.58 -0.42
N ALA A 322 7.51 -3.36 -0.47
CA ALA A 322 7.33 -2.37 0.59
C ALA A 322 5.87 -1.95 0.79
N GLU A 323 4.96 -2.23 -0.16
CA GLU A 323 3.52 -2.12 0.05
C GLU A 323 3.01 -2.95 1.25
N GLU A 324 3.70 -4.04 1.62
CA GLU A 324 3.36 -4.87 2.77
C GLU A 324 3.53 -4.12 4.11
N LEU A 325 4.34 -3.05 4.17
CA LEU A 325 4.47 -2.20 5.37
C LEU A 325 3.18 -1.46 5.73
N PHE A 326 2.30 -1.26 4.75
CA PHE A 326 1.03 -0.54 4.92
C PHE A 326 -0.16 -1.51 5.07
N GLY A 327 0.13 -2.80 5.21
CA GLY A 327 -0.86 -3.83 5.49
C GLY A 327 -1.49 -3.68 6.88
N LYS A 328 -2.76 -4.06 7.01
CA LYS A 328 -3.49 -4.04 8.31
C LYS A 328 -2.99 -5.08 9.32
N GLU A 329 -2.19 -6.04 8.87
CA GLU A 329 -1.62 -7.13 9.67
C GLU A 329 -0.12 -6.90 9.76
N GLY A 330 0.45 -6.78 10.97
CA GLY A 330 1.86 -6.42 11.16
C GLY A 330 2.17 -4.92 11.23
N HIS A 331 1.13 -4.08 11.24
CA HIS A 331 1.25 -2.61 11.25
C HIS A 331 2.17 -2.08 12.36
N ASP A 332 2.15 -2.68 13.55
CA ASP A 332 2.96 -2.22 14.69
C ASP A 332 4.46 -2.40 14.43
N GLU A 333 4.90 -3.55 13.90
CA GLU A 333 6.30 -3.76 13.52
C GLU A 333 6.69 -2.96 12.28
N ALA A 334 5.75 -2.78 11.33
CA ALA A 334 6.00 -1.97 10.15
C ALA A 334 6.23 -0.50 10.51
N GLY A 335 5.42 0.06 11.41
CA GLY A 335 5.62 1.40 11.97
C GLY A 335 6.96 1.54 12.67
N GLN A 336 7.33 0.57 13.51
CA GLN A 336 8.64 0.55 14.17
C GLN A 336 9.81 0.50 13.18
N LEU A 337 9.71 -0.31 12.12
CA LEU A 337 10.74 -0.37 11.09
C LEU A 337 10.87 0.99 10.37
N LEU A 338 9.76 1.62 9.98
CA LEU A 338 9.77 2.95 9.37
C LEU A 338 10.38 4.00 10.29
N ASP A 339 10.10 3.96 11.59
CA ASP A 339 10.70 4.84 12.60
C ASP A 339 12.21 4.61 12.75
N PHE A 340 12.67 3.35 12.67
CA PHE A 340 14.10 3.05 12.66
C PHE A 340 14.78 3.64 11.42
N LEU A 341 14.22 3.42 10.23
CA LEU A 341 14.77 3.94 8.97
C LEU A 341 14.79 5.47 8.95
N GLY A 342 13.70 6.10 9.40
CA GLY A 342 13.60 7.55 9.45
C GLY A 342 14.62 8.19 10.39
N ARG A 343 14.81 7.61 11.59
CA ARG A 343 15.84 8.06 12.54
C ARG A 343 17.25 7.86 11.99
N LEU A 344 17.51 6.71 11.37
CA LEU A 344 18.80 6.37 10.78
C LEU A 344 19.20 7.38 9.69
N ILE A 345 18.31 7.67 8.75
CA ILE A 345 18.55 8.64 7.67
C ILE A 345 18.75 10.06 8.22
N ARG A 346 17.94 10.48 9.21
CA ARG A 346 18.11 11.82 9.82
C ARG A 346 19.42 11.97 10.60
N SER A 347 19.88 10.88 11.22
CA SER A 347 21.15 10.89 11.97
C SER A 347 22.38 11.05 11.06
N THR A 348 22.26 10.68 9.78
CA THR A 348 23.31 10.83 8.77
C THR A 348 23.31 12.19 8.06
N THR A 349 22.19 12.93 8.06
CA THR A 349 22.03 14.20 7.31
C THR A 349 22.19 15.48 8.14
N GLY A 350 22.69 15.40 9.39
CA GLY A 350 22.74 16.54 10.32
C GLY A 350 23.22 17.85 9.69
N GLU A 351 22.32 18.84 9.61
CA GLU A 351 22.59 20.18 9.09
C GLU A 351 23.69 20.87 9.93
N GLY A 352 24.80 21.25 9.29
CA GLY A 352 25.69 22.30 9.80
C GLY A 352 26.88 21.90 10.68
N SER A 353 27.22 20.62 10.86
CA SER A 353 28.49 20.23 11.49
C SER A 353 28.90 18.84 11.04
N SER A 354 30.21 18.63 10.88
CA SER A 354 30.85 17.33 10.64
C SER A 354 30.07 16.18 11.29
N VAL A 355 29.51 15.29 10.47
CA VAL A 355 28.88 14.04 10.92
C VAL A 355 29.82 13.40 11.94
N PRO A 356 29.40 13.15 13.20
CA PRO A 356 30.28 12.50 14.16
C PRO A 356 30.76 11.18 13.55
N PRO A 357 32.06 10.83 13.64
CA PRO A 357 32.69 9.71 12.93
C PRO A 357 32.12 8.31 13.26
N SER A 358 31.06 8.24 14.07
CA SER A 358 30.40 7.04 14.56
C SER A 358 29.06 6.72 13.90
N VAL A 359 28.51 7.54 12.99
CA VAL A 359 27.23 7.24 12.32
C VAL A 359 27.51 6.62 10.94
N PRO A 360 27.01 5.40 10.64
CA PRO A 360 27.29 4.73 9.39
C PRO A 360 26.53 5.40 8.25
N CYS A 361 27.17 5.58 7.09
CA CYS A 361 26.47 5.97 5.87
C CYS A 361 25.52 4.85 5.44
N VAL A 362 24.23 5.18 5.26
CA VAL A 362 23.18 4.20 4.92
C VAL A 362 22.37 4.70 3.73
N MET A 363 21.95 3.78 2.86
CA MET A 363 20.90 4.01 1.88
C MET A 363 19.82 2.92 1.96
N VAL A 364 18.58 3.32 1.73
CA VAL A 364 17.41 2.45 1.70
C VAL A 364 16.93 2.31 0.26
N LEU A 365 16.70 1.07 -0.18
CA LEU A 365 16.14 0.74 -1.48
C LEU A 365 14.79 0.04 -1.26
N ALA A 366 13.68 0.69 -1.60
CA ALA A 366 12.35 0.10 -1.47
C ALA A 366 11.74 -0.23 -2.84
N ALA A 367 11.44 -1.50 -3.10
CA ALA A 367 10.64 -1.92 -4.25
C ALA A 367 9.16 -1.91 -3.86
N ILE A 368 8.36 -1.06 -4.52
CA ILE A 368 6.95 -0.86 -4.21
C ILE A 368 6.10 -0.78 -5.47
N ARG A 369 4.84 -1.21 -5.38
CA ARG A 369 3.87 -0.98 -6.45
C ARG A 369 3.59 0.51 -6.61
N SER A 370 3.42 0.95 -7.86
CA SER A 370 3.12 2.35 -8.18
C SER A 370 1.83 2.86 -7.52
N ASP A 371 0.81 2.00 -7.37
CA ASP A 371 -0.47 2.30 -6.70
C ASP A 371 -0.35 2.38 -5.17
N SER A 372 0.73 1.87 -4.59
CA SER A 372 0.96 1.85 -3.14
C SER A 372 2.01 2.88 -2.71
N TYR A 373 2.58 3.63 -3.65
CA TYR A 373 3.67 4.56 -3.40
C TYR A 373 3.24 5.76 -2.55
N GLU A 374 2.00 6.24 -2.71
CA GLU A 374 1.44 7.35 -1.92
C GLU A 374 1.58 7.09 -0.42
N HIS A 375 1.25 5.88 0.04
CA HIS A 375 1.39 5.50 1.45
C HIS A 375 2.82 5.63 1.98
N LEU A 376 3.83 5.36 1.15
CA LEU A 376 5.25 5.53 1.51
C LEU A 376 5.67 7.00 1.49
N GLN A 377 5.12 7.81 0.59
CA GLN A 377 5.37 9.26 0.54
C GLN A 377 4.78 9.99 1.74
N THR A 378 3.59 9.59 2.18
CA THR A 378 2.87 10.25 3.29
C THR A 378 3.19 9.64 4.66
N ALA A 379 4.08 8.65 4.73
CA ALA A 379 4.44 7.99 5.99
C ALA A 379 5.08 8.99 6.98
N PRO A 380 4.47 9.23 8.17
CA PRO A 380 4.94 10.25 9.11
C PRO A 380 6.41 10.06 9.55
N ALA A 381 6.82 8.80 9.74
CA ALA A 381 8.18 8.43 10.11
C ALA A 381 9.24 8.89 9.10
N LEU A 382 8.86 9.03 7.83
CA LEU A 382 9.72 9.44 6.71
C LEU A 382 9.56 10.91 6.33
N SER A 383 8.81 11.71 7.11
CA SER A 383 8.63 13.13 6.85
C SER A 383 9.98 13.87 6.76
N GLY A 384 10.11 14.72 5.75
CA GLY A 384 11.33 15.48 5.44
C GLY A 384 12.43 14.69 4.74
N ILE A 385 12.28 13.37 4.54
CA ILE A 385 13.27 12.55 3.82
C ILE A 385 12.98 12.59 2.32
N ARG A 386 13.96 13.02 1.54
CA ARG A 386 13.87 13.02 0.08
C ARG A 386 13.88 11.58 -0.46
N GLN A 387 12.81 11.21 -1.16
CA GLN A 387 12.68 9.93 -1.84
C GLN A 387 12.97 10.11 -3.33
N THR A 388 13.87 9.30 -3.86
CA THR A 388 14.28 9.33 -5.27
C THR A 388 13.56 8.21 -6.03
N PRO A 389 12.51 8.52 -6.80
CA PRO A 389 11.75 7.50 -7.51
C PRO A 389 12.52 6.99 -8.74
N PHE A 390 12.51 5.68 -8.92
CA PHE A 390 13.05 4.96 -10.06
C PHE A 390 11.93 4.16 -10.73
N SER A 391 11.53 4.58 -11.93
CA SER A 391 10.48 3.86 -12.68
C SER A 391 11.03 2.62 -13.37
N LEU A 392 10.43 1.47 -13.08
CA LEU A 392 10.64 0.19 -13.75
C LEU A 392 9.43 -0.10 -14.66
N PRO A 393 9.48 0.28 -15.95
CA PRO A 393 8.37 0.08 -16.87
C PRO A 393 8.14 -1.40 -17.20
N PRO A 394 6.99 -1.76 -17.80
CA PRO A 394 6.81 -3.06 -18.45
C PRO A 394 7.93 -3.35 -19.45
N LEU A 395 8.26 -4.64 -19.64
CA LEU A 395 9.27 -5.06 -20.62
C LEU A 395 8.79 -4.72 -22.05
N ALA A 396 9.72 -4.24 -22.88
CA ALA A 396 9.50 -4.14 -24.32
C ALA A 396 9.54 -5.54 -24.98
N PRO A 397 8.92 -5.74 -26.16
CA PRO A 397 8.92 -7.03 -26.86
C PRO A 397 10.32 -7.63 -27.07
N VAL A 398 11.32 -6.78 -27.39
CA VAL A 398 12.72 -7.19 -27.57
C VAL A 398 13.34 -7.68 -26.25
N GLU A 399 12.94 -7.09 -25.12
CA GLU A 399 13.45 -7.48 -23.81
C GLU A 399 12.84 -8.81 -23.34
N TYR A 400 11.58 -9.10 -23.69
CA TYR A 400 10.97 -10.41 -23.43
C TYR A 400 11.70 -11.54 -24.16
N LYS A 401 12.16 -11.31 -25.40
CA LYS A 401 12.97 -12.28 -26.13
C LYS A 401 14.24 -12.65 -25.35
N MET A 402 14.90 -11.66 -24.74
CA MET A 402 16.08 -11.89 -23.90
C MET A 402 15.76 -12.70 -22.64
N VAL A 403 14.59 -12.47 -22.03
CA VAL A 403 14.10 -13.27 -20.87
C VAL A 403 13.85 -14.73 -21.28
N ILE A 404 13.38 -14.96 -22.49
CA ILE A 404 13.15 -16.31 -23.02
C ILE A 404 14.49 -16.97 -23.37
N GLU A 405 15.30 -16.40 -24.26
CA GLU A 405 16.45 -17.08 -24.85
C GLU A 405 17.73 -16.99 -24.00
N GLY A 406 17.90 -15.92 -23.21
CA GLY A 406 19.09 -15.66 -22.41
C GLY A 406 19.39 -16.76 -21.38
N PRO A 407 18.43 -17.16 -20.53
CA PRO A 407 18.63 -18.23 -19.56
C PRO A 407 18.98 -19.58 -20.21
N ALA A 408 18.35 -19.93 -21.34
CA ALA A 408 18.65 -21.13 -22.11
C ALA A 408 20.08 -21.11 -22.68
N ALA A 409 20.49 -19.99 -23.28
CA ALA A 409 21.86 -19.82 -23.77
C ALA A 409 22.88 -19.92 -22.63
N ARG A 410 22.57 -19.37 -21.45
CA ARG A 410 23.44 -19.48 -20.27
C ARG A 410 23.54 -20.91 -19.75
N GLY A 411 22.43 -21.64 -19.70
CA GLY A 411 22.40 -23.06 -19.35
C GLY A 411 23.24 -23.91 -20.30
N THR A 412 23.08 -23.68 -21.60
CA THR A 412 23.86 -24.35 -22.66
C THR A 412 25.35 -24.09 -22.52
N ALA A 413 25.75 -22.83 -22.30
CA ALA A 413 27.15 -22.47 -22.06
C ALA A 413 27.74 -23.10 -20.79
N ALA A 414 26.89 -23.50 -19.82
CA ALA A 414 27.28 -24.19 -18.61
C ALA A 414 27.20 -25.73 -18.72
N GLY A 415 27.00 -26.27 -19.92
CA GLY A 415 26.99 -27.72 -20.20
C GLY A 415 25.62 -28.39 -20.18
N HIS A 416 24.54 -27.64 -19.92
CA HIS A 416 23.17 -28.14 -19.98
C HIS A 416 22.52 -27.67 -21.28
N ARG A 417 22.65 -28.46 -22.36
CA ARG A 417 22.09 -28.12 -23.66
C ARG A 417 20.60 -27.81 -23.52
N LEU A 418 20.22 -26.60 -23.92
CA LEU A 418 18.85 -26.10 -23.92
C LEU A 418 18.67 -25.11 -25.07
N THR A 419 18.03 -25.56 -26.14
CA THR A 419 17.71 -24.75 -27.32
C THR A 419 16.22 -24.43 -27.33
N ILE A 420 15.85 -23.21 -27.71
CA ILE A 420 14.44 -22.82 -27.90
C ILE A 420 14.20 -22.58 -29.38
N GLU A 421 13.19 -23.23 -29.96
CA GLU A 421 12.80 -23.01 -31.34
C GLU A 421 12.39 -21.54 -31.57
N PRO A 422 12.92 -20.85 -32.61
CA PRO A 422 12.55 -19.45 -32.86
C PRO A 422 11.03 -19.23 -33.01
N ALA A 423 10.34 -20.18 -33.63
CA ALA A 423 8.88 -20.14 -33.78
C ALA A 423 8.14 -20.27 -32.43
N LEU A 424 8.72 -20.98 -31.45
CA LEU A 424 8.21 -21.02 -30.09
C LEU A 424 8.38 -19.65 -29.42
N THR A 425 9.56 -19.02 -29.53
CA THR A 425 9.79 -17.68 -28.99
C THR A 425 8.78 -16.67 -29.55
N GLU A 426 8.56 -16.66 -30.86
CA GLU A 426 7.59 -15.76 -31.51
C GLU A 426 6.16 -15.99 -31.01
N GLN A 427 5.75 -17.26 -30.85
CA GLN A 427 4.43 -17.59 -30.33
C GLN A 427 4.28 -17.18 -28.86
N LEU A 428 5.29 -17.42 -28.02
CA LEU A 428 5.28 -17.01 -26.61
C LEU A 428 5.18 -15.49 -26.45
N LEU A 429 5.90 -14.73 -27.29
CA LEU A 429 5.82 -13.26 -27.31
C LEU A 429 4.44 -12.76 -27.71
N LYS A 430 3.76 -13.47 -28.61
CA LYS A 430 2.39 -13.15 -29.03
C LYS A 430 1.36 -13.46 -27.96
N ASP A 431 1.54 -14.55 -27.21
CA ASP A 431 0.59 -14.97 -26.18
C ASP A 431 0.79 -14.23 -24.86
N ALA A 432 1.98 -13.65 -24.64
CA ALA A 432 2.33 -12.91 -23.45
C ALA A 432 2.02 -11.41 -23.58
N GLU A 433 0.77 -11.03 -23.29
CA GLU A 433 0.33 -9.63 -23.29
C GLU A 433 -0.12 -9.14 -21.90
N GLY A 434 0.02 -7.82 -21.68
CA GLY A 434 -0.48 -7.15 -20.48
C GLY A 434 0.43 -7.27 -19.24
N ALA A 435 -0.14 -6.95 -18.08
CA ALA A 435 0.60 -6.84 -16.81
C ALA A 435 1.14 -8.19 -16.27
N ASP A 436 0.61 -9.32 -16.75
CA ASP A 436 0.99 -10.67 -16.29
C ASP A 436 1.95 -11.41 -17.23
N ALA A 437 2.31 -10.79 -18.36
CA ALA A 437 3.12 -11.43 -19.39
C ALA A 437 4.40 -12.05 -18.84
N LEU A 438 5.18 -11.31 -18.02
CA LEU A 438 6.44 -11.82 -17.47
C LEU A 438 6.26 -13.01 -16.50
N PRO A 439 5.42 -12.95 -15.45
CA PRO A 439 5.15 -14.10 -14.58
C PRO A 439 4.66 -15.34 -15.34
N LEU A 440 3.79 -15.16 -16.33
CA LEU A 440 3.23 -16.26 -17.11
C LEU A 440 4.27 -16.91 -18.03
N LEU A 441 5.09 -16.09 -18.71
CA LEU A 441 6.21 -16.60 -19.50
C LEU A 441 7.16 -17.43 -18.64
N ALA A 442 7.54 -16.92 -17.46
CA ALA A 442 8.43 -17.64 -16.55
C ALA A 442 7.84 -18.99 -16.11
N PHE A 443 6.52 -19.03 -15.85
CA PHE A 443 5.79 -20.25 -15.54
C PHE A 443 5.78 -21.26 -16.71
N ILE A 444 5.41 -20.82 -17.91
CA ILE A 444 5.35 -21.69 -19.10
C ILE A 444 6.73 -22.27 -19.41
N LEU A 445 7.78 -21.44 -19.40
CA LEU A 445 9.14 -21.89 -19.72
C LEU A 445 9.65 -22.93 -18.71
N GLU A 446 9.32 -22.77 -17.42
CA GLU A 446 9.63 -23.79 -16.43
C GLU A 446 8.87 -25.10 -16.72
N ARG A 447 7.58 -25.02 -17.10
CA ARG A 447 6.79 -26.22 -17.43
C ARG A 447 7.31 -26.94 -18.65
N LEU A 448 7.54 -26.23 -19.75
CA LEU A 448 8.10 -26.80 -20.98
C LEU A 448 9.45 -27.47 -20.70
N LEU A 449 10.30 -26.83 -19.89
CA LEU A 449 11.59 -27.40 -19.49
C LEU A 449 11.43 -28.70 -18.67
N ILE A 450 10.47 -28.75 -17.75
CA ILE A 450 10.22 -29.95 -16.93
C ILE A 450 9.64 -31.09 -17.77
N ASP A 451 8.67 -30.80 -18.63
CA ASP A 451 7.89 -31.80 -19.34
C ASP A 451 8.57 -32.31 -20.62
N TYR A 452 9.30 -31.44 -21.33
CA TYR A 452 9.87 -31.73 -22.65
C TYR A 452 11.38 -31.53 -22.73
N GLY A 453 11.97 -30.67 -21.91
CA GLY A 453 13.38 -30.28 -22.04
C GLY A 453 14.43 -31.34 -21.68
N ALA A 454 14.05 -32.61 -21.50
CA ALA A 454 14.97 -33.70 -21.19
C ALA A 454 15.95 -34.03 -22.34
N ASP A 455 15.55 -33.78 -23.59
CA ASP A 455 16.39 -33.93 -24.78
C ASP A 455 17.19 -32.65 -25.12
N GLY A 456 16.93 -31.57 -24.38
CA GLY A 456 17.64 -30.31 -24.48
C GLY A 456 17.12 -29.34 -25.54
N ASP A 457 15.94 -29.59 -26.12
CA ASP A 457 15.29 -28.66 -27.05
C ASP A 457 13.84 -28.36 -26.57
N LEU A 458 13.32 -27.15 -26.82
CA LEU A 458 11.93 -26.75 -26.55
C LEU A 458 11.29 -26.26 -27.84
N LEU A 459 10.16 -26.88 -28.21
CA LEU A 459 9.55 -26.75 -29.53
C LEU A 459 8.13 -26.15 -29.49
N LEU A 460 7.72 -25.55 -30.60
CA LEU A 460 6.40 -24.92 -30.73
C LEU A 460 5.26 -25.96 -30.69
N ASN A 461 5.49 -27.15 -31.26
CA ASN A 461 4.50 -28.23 -31.24
C ASN A 461 4.24 -28.74 -29.82
N GLU A 462 5.25 -28.76 -28.94
CA GLU A 462 5.14 -29.13 -27.52
C GLU A 462 4.30 -28.11 -26.76
N TYR A 463 4.58 -26.82 -26.95
CA TYR A 463 3.76 -25.75 -26.38
C TYR A 463 2.30 -25.82 -26.84
N LYS A 464 2.05 -26.12 -28.11
CA LYS A 464 0.70 -26.34 -28.63
C LYS A 464 0.06 -27.60 -28.06
N ALA A 465 0.80 -28.68 -27.88
CA ALA A 465 0.32 -29.94 -27.30
C ALA A 465 -0.12 -29.77 -25.84
N VAL A 466 0.57 -28.89 -25.10
CA VAL A 466 0.21 -28.50 -23.72
C VAL A 466 -1.05 -27.61 -23.69
N GLY A 467 -1.52 -27.10 -24.83
CA GLY A 467 -2.69 -26.20 -24.92
C GLY A 467 -2.35 -24.73 -24.72
N GLY A 468 -1.10 -24.35 -24.99
CA GLY A 468 -0.60 -22.99 -24.87
C GLY A 468 -0.59 -22.47 -23.43
N LEU A 469 -0.77 -21.15 -23.26
CA LEU A 469 -0.72 -20.48 -21.97
C LEU A 469 -1.72 -21.06 -20.95
N GLN A 470 -3.01 -21.14 -21.30
CA GLN A 470 -4.04 -21.66 -20.38
C GLN A 470 -3.87 -23.15 -20.13
N GLY A 471 -3.56 -23.91 -21.18
CA GLY A 471 -3.33 -25.34 -21.08
C GLY A 471 -2.13 -25.70 -20.21
N SER A 472 -1.07 -24.87 -20.15
CA SER A 472 0.08 -25.10 -19.26
C SER A 472 -0.28 -25.08 -17.77
N ILE A 473 -1.22 -24.21 -17.38
CA ILE A 473 -1.72 -24.16 -16.01
C ILE A 473 -2.57 -25.40 -15.73
N GLU A 474 -3.45 -25.78 -16.66
CA GLU A 474 -4.26 -27.00 -16.52
C GLU A 474 -3.40 -28.27 -16.52
N ALA A 475 -2.34 -28.32 -17.30
CA ALA A 475 -1.37 -29.40 -17.31
C ALA A 475 -0.66 -29.53 -15.96
N ALA A 476 -0.21 -28.41 -15.36
CA ALA A 476 0.40 -28.40 -14.03
C ALA A 476 -0.59 -28.85 -12.93
N VAL A 477 -1.85 -28.41 -13.03
CA VAL A 477 -2.94 -28.86 -12.16
C VAL A 477 -3.15 -30.37 -12.34
N ASN A 478 -3.26 -30.85 -13.58
CA ASN A 478 -3.48 -32.26 -13.90
C ASN A 478 -2.30 -33.15 -13.48
N GLU A 479 -1.07 -32.68 -13.63
CA GLU A 479 0.13 -33.34 -13.14
C GLU A 479 0.15 -33.44 -11.62
N ALA A 480 -0.29 -32.39 -10.90
CA ALA A 480 -0.46 -32.45 -9.45
C ALA A 480 -1.41 -33.58 -9.02
N TRP A 481 -2.29 -34.04 -9.92
CA TRP A 481 -3.23 -35.14 -9.73
C TRP A 481 -2.76 -36.50 -10.28
N LYS A 482 -1.65 -36.58 -11.03
CA LYS A 482 -1.14 -37.84 -11.59
C LYS A 482 -0.61 -38.74 -10.47
N ASP A 483 -0.97 -40.03 -10.55
CA ASP A 483 -0.68 -41.11 -9.59
C ASP A 483 -1.47 -41.10 -8.26
N PRO A 484 -2.80 -41.35 -8.30
CA PRO A 484 -3.65 -41.45 -7.11
C PRO A 484 -3.32 -42.66 -6.20
N SER A 485 -2.51 -43.61 -6.69
CA SER A 485 -2.10 -44.83 -5.97
C SER A 485 -1.21 -44.56 -4.75
N ARG A 486 -0.55 -43.39 -4.69
CA ARG A 486 0.35 -43.05 -3.58
C ARG A 486 -0.39 -42.53 -2.34
N GLU A 487 -1.62 -42.00 -2.49
CA GLU A 487 -2.42 -41.42 -1.40
C GLU A 487 -3.93 -41.59 -1.67
N PRO A 488 -4.62 -42.56 -1.03
CA PRO A 488 -6.06 -42.83 -1.25
C PRO A 488 -7.01 -41.67 -0.89
N ALA A 489 -6.48 -40.58 -0.32
CA ALA A 489 -7.23 -39.44 0.17
C ALA A 489 -7.57 -38.39 -0.91
N ILE A 490 -7.00 -38.49 -2.12
CA ILE A 490 -7.37 -37.61 -3.24
C ILE A 490 -8.45 -38.30 -4.09
N PRO A 491 -9.62 -37.68 -4.31
CA PRO A 491 -10.66 -38.26 -5.15
C PRO A 491 -10.16 -38.52 -6.58
N ALA A 492 -10.41 -39.72 -7.10
CA ALA A 492 -10.08 -40.09 -8.48
C ALA A 492 -10.99 -39.37 -9.50
N ASP A 493 -12.19 -39.00 -9.10
CA ASP A 493 -13.12 -38.19 -9.89
C ASP A 493 -12.71 -36.71 -9.95
N GLU A 494 -12.72 -36.14 -11.15
CA GLU A 494 -12.34 -34.75 -11.38
C GLU A 494 -13.38 -33.76 -10.81
N ALA A 495 -14.67 -34.10 -10.88
CA ALA A 495 -15.72 -33.23 -10.34
C ALA A 495 -15.61 -33.13 -8.81
N ALA A 496 -15.33 -34.24 -8.13
CA ALA A 496 -15.04 -34.26 -6.70
C ALA A 496 -13.80 -33.41 -6.32
N ARG A 497 -12.72 -33.46 -7.11
CA ARG A 497 -11.54 -32.60 -6.87
C ARG A 497 -11.87 -31.12 -7.00
N ARG A 498 -12.63 -30.73 -8.04
CA ARG A 498 -13.06 -29.33 -8.25
C ARG A 498 -13.92 -28.83 -7.10
N LEU A 499 -14.86 -29.63 -6.61
CA LEU A 499 -15.69 -29.29 -5.45
C LEU A 499 -14.87 -29.04 -4.17
N LEU A 500 -13.79 -29.81 -3.95
CA LEU A 500 -12.88 -29.57 -2.83
C LEU A 500 -12.09 -28.27 -2.99
N LEU A 501 -11.66 -27.91 -4.20
CA LEU A 501 -10.97 -26.64 -4.46
C LEU A 501 -11.89 -25.44 -4.28
N ASP A 502 -13.14 -25.54 -4.72
CA ASP A 502 -14.17 -24.50 -4.57
C ASP A 502 -14.44 -24.14 -3.10
N GLN A 503 -14.22 -25.07 -2.17
CA GLN A 503 -14.32 -24.82 -0.72
C GLN A 503 -13.14 -24.00 -0.17
N VAL A 504 -11.97 -24.05 -0.84
CA VAL A 504 -10.74 -23.39 -0.38
C VAL A 504 -10.55 -22.02 -1.02
N PHE A 505 -11.02 -21.80 -2.25
CA PHE A 505 -10.85 -20.53 -2.95
C PHE A 505 -11.32 -19.27 -2.19
N PRO A 506 -12.41 -19.26 -1.40
CA PRO A 506 -12.77 -18.11 -0.57
C PRO A 506 -11.70 -17.69 0.45
N ALA A 507 -10.88 -18.65 0.90
CA ALA A 507 -9.79 -18.38 1.83
C ALA A 507 -8.53 -17.86 1.12
N LEU A 508 -8.39 -18.13 -0.18
CA LEU A 508 -7.20 -17.83 -0.99
C LEU A 508 -7.37 -16.61 -1.91
N VAL A 509 -8.59 -16.11 -2.11
CA VAL A 509 -8.90 -14.98 -2.98
C VAL A 509 -9.76 -13.95 -2.27
N MET A 510 -9.51 -12.67 -2.54
CA MET A 510 -10.34 -11.54 -2.12
C MET A 510 -10.47 -10.52 -3.25
N LEU A 511 -11.43 -9.60 -3.16
CA LEU A 511 -11.52 -8.46 -4.08
C LEU A 511 -10.82 -7.23 -3.49
N ASP A 512 -10.22 -6.42 -4.34
CA ASP A 512 -9.63 -5.15 -3.94
C ASP A 512 -10.70 -4.07 -3.73
N HIS A 513 -10.59 -3.27 -2.68
CA HIS A 513 -11.64 -2.31 -2.29
C HIS A 513 -11.79 -1.16 -3.29
N GLU A 514 -10.71 -0.78 -3.95
CA GLU A 514 -10.65 0.39 -4.85
C GLU A 514 -10.77 0.03 -6.33
N ALA A 515 -10.24 -1.13 -6.72
CA ALA A 515 -10.10 -1.51 -8.13
C ALA A 515 -11.07 -2.61 -8.59
N ASP A 516 -11.85 -3.24 -7.69
CA ASP A 516 -12.73 -4.39 -7.97
C ASP A 516 -11.99 -5.52 -8.73
N LYS A 517 -10.68 -5.68 -8.44
CA LYS A 517 -9.80 -6.69 -9.02
C LYS A 517 -9.54 -7.81 -8.02
N PRO A 518 -9.49 -9.08 -8.45
CA PRO A 518 -9.14 -10.18 -7.56
C PRO A 518 -7.67 -10.07 -7.13
N LYS A 519 -7.45 -10.19 -5.82
CA LYS A 519 -6.14 -10.26 -5.17
C LYS A 519 -6.02 -11.59 -4.42
N ARG A 520 -4.78 -12.07 -4.28
CA ARG A 520 -4.49 -13.23 -3.43
C ARG A 520 -4.75 -12.90 -1.96
N ARG A 521 -5.23 -13.87 -1.21
CA ARG A 521 -5.45 -13.83 0.23
C ARG A 521 -4.62 -14.93 0.89
N VAL A 522 -4.02 -14.62 2.03
CA VAL A 522 -3.26 -15.59 2.83
C VAL A 522 -4.20 -16.31 3.78
N ALA A 523 -4.32 -17.62 3.63
CA ALA A 523 -5.11 -18.50 4.49
C ALA A 523 -4.23 -19.18 5.54
N THR A 524 -4.74 -19.34 6.76
CA THR A 524 -4.11 -20.19 7.78
C THR A 524 -4.40 -21.66 7.46
N TRP A 525 -3.36 -22.48 7.32
CA TRP A 525 -3.46 -23.89 6.93
C TRP A 525 -4.40 -24.68 7.83
N SER A 526 -4.30 -24.50 9.16
CA SER A 526 -5.13 -25.23 10.13
C SER A 526 -6.62 -24.86 10.12
N LEU A 527 -6.99 -23.77 9.43
CA LEU A 527 -8.38 -23.34 9.29
C LEU A 527 -9.03 -23.86 7.99
N LEU A 528 -8.26 -24.49 7.11
CA LEU A 528 -8.78 -25.09 5.88
C LEU A 528 -9.36 -26.49 6.18
N PRO A 529 -10.35 -26.96 5.39
CA PRO A 529 -10.91 -28.29 5.60
C PRO A 529 -9.82 -29.37 5.46
N ARG A 530 -9.72 -30.28 6.42
CA ARG A 530 -8.65 -31.31 6.43
C ARG A 530 -8.68 -32.22 5.21
N GLU A 531 -9.87 -32.42 4.64
CA GLU A 531 -10.13 -33.19 3.43
C GLU A 531 -9.39 -32.63 2.20
N THR A 532 -9.08 -31.32 2.20
CA THR A 532 -8.41 -30.67 1.08
C THR A 532 -6.89 -30.70 1.21
N TYR A 533 -6.32 -31.08 2.38
CA TYR A 533 -4.88 -31.00 2.62
C TYR A 533 -4.05 -31.78 1.59
N PRO A 534 -4.40 -33.03 1.21
CA PRO A 534 -3.66 -33.75 0.18
C PRO A 534 -3.65 -33.00 -1.16
N LEU A 535 -4.78 -32.42 -1.56
CA LEU A 535 -4.86 -31.62 -2.79
C LEU A 535 -3.99 -30.36 -2.69
N LEU A 536 -4.03 -29.66 -1.56
CA LEU A 536 -3.26 -28.43 -1.37
C LEU A 536 -1.76 -28.71 -1.34
N GLU A 537 -1.31 -29.80 -0.72
CA GLU A 537 0.12 -30.19 -0.75
C GLU A 537 0.59 -30.47 -2.18
N ARG A 538 -0.27 -31.05 -3.03
CA ARG A 538 0.06 -31.28 -4.45
C ARG A 538 0.13 -29.99 -5.24
N LEU A 539 -0.79 -29.05 -5.01
CA LEU A 539 -0.70 -27.72 -5.61
C LEU A 539 0.53 -26.93 -5.13
N VAL A 540 0.96 -27.14 -3.89
CA VAL A 540 2.22 -26.58 -3.36
C VAL A 540 3.43 -27.23 -4.04
N ALA A 541 3.43 -28.56 -4.21
CA ALA A 541 4.48 -29.28 -4.91
C ALA A 541 4.58 -28.86 -6.39
N ALA A 542 3.43 -28.64 -7.04
CA ALA A 542 3.31 -28.09 -8.40
C ALA A 542 3.57 -26.57 -8.48
N ARG A 543 3.88 -25.91 -7.35
CA ARG A 543 4.20 -24.48 -7.23
C ARG A 543 3.06 -23.52 -7.62
N LEU A 544 1.83 -24.01 -7.64
CA LEU A 544 0.62 -23.21 -7.86
C LEU A 544 0.16 -22.50 -6.58
N LEU A 545 0.49 -23.08 -5.42
CA LEU A 545 0.34 -22.47 -4.10
C LEU A 545 1.70 -22.34 -3.40
N LEU A 546 1.82 -21.33 -2.55
CA LEU A 546 2.92 -21.17 -1.61
C LEU A 546 2.46 -21.60 -0.22
N LYS A 547 3.27 -22.40 0.46
CA LYS A 547 3.07 -22.78 1.86
C LYS A 547 4.25 -22.31 2.68
N ASP A 548 3.96 -21.60 3.75
CA ASP A 548 4.98 -20.90 4.53
C ASP A 548 4.70 -20.96 6.03
N ARG A 549 5.73 -20.81 6.86
CA ARG A 549 5.61 -20.76 8.32
C ARG A 549 5.71 -19.32 8.79
N ARG A 550 4.66 -18.82 9.43
CA ARG A 550 4.59 -17.46 9.96
C ARG A 550 4.47 -17.46 11.48
N GLN A 551 5.14 -16.51 12.13
CA GLN A 551 4.90 -16.25 13.55
C GLN A 551 3.74 -15.27 13.72
N LEU A 552 2.83 -15.60 14.63
CA LEU A 552 1.76 -14.70 15.09
C LEU A 552 2.31 -13.70 16.10
N ALA A 553 1.58 -12.60 16.33
CA ALA A 553 1.96 -11.55 17.29
C ALA A 553 2.12 -12.04 18.74
N ASP A 554 1.59 -13.24 19.07
CA ASP A 554 1.74 -13.91 20.36
C ASP A 554 2.93 -14.90 20.43
N GLY A 555 3.77 -14.92 19.39
CA GLY A 555 4.94 -15.79 19.29
C GLY A 555 4.65 -17.22 18.84
N ARG A 556 3.39 -17.62 18.60
CA ARG A 556 3.06 -18.95 18.09
C ARG A 556 3.34 -19.05 16.60
N GLU A 557 3.95 -20.16 16.18
CA GLU A 557 4.10 -20.47 14.76
C GLU A 557 2.79 -21.01 14.17
N THR A 558 2.45 -20.54 12.98
CA THR A 558 1.34 -21.01 12.19
C THR A 558 1.79 -21.26 10.75
N VAL A 559 1.20 -22.28 10.12
CA VAL A 559 1.45 -22.54 8.70
C VAL A 559 0.38 -21.80 7.92
N VAL A 560 0.78 -21.11 6.87
CA VAL A 560 -0.13 -20.40 5.96
C VAL A 560 0.02 -20.92 4.54
N VAL A 561 -1.00 -20.68 3.73
CA VAL A 561 -1.01 -20.97 2.29
C VAL A 561 -1.64 -19.82 1.51
N GLU A 562 -1.09 -19.54 0.34
CA GLU A 562 -1.59 -18.51 -0.58
C GLU A 562 -1.34 -18.91 -2.04
N VAL A 563 -2.01 -18.23 -2.97
CA VAL A 563 -1.72 -18.39 -4.41
C VAL A 563 -0.34 -17.81 -4.72
N THR A 564 0.48 -18.55 -5.46
CA THR A 564 1.88 -18.15 -5.75
C THR A 564 1.97 -16.80 -6.46
N HIS A 565 1.04 -16.51 -7.37
CA HIS A 565 0.98 -15.23 -8.09
C HIS A 565 -0.45 -14.85 -8.49
N GLU A 566 -0.80 -13.56 -8.52
CA GLU A 566 -2.14 -13.06 -8.93
C GLU A 566 -2.53 -13.45 -10.37
N ALA A 567 -1.53 -13.71 -11.21
CA ALA A 567 -1.73 -14.18 -12.59
C ALA A 567 -2.47 -15.52 -12.64
N LEU A 568 -2.25 -16.41 -11.67
CA LEU A 568 -2.99 -17.68 -11.59
C LEU A 568 -4.48 -17.44 -11.36
N ILE A 569 -4.87 -16.40 -10.60
CA ILE A 569 -6.28 -16.08 -10.37
C ILE A 569 -6.97 -15.64 -11.67
N ARG A 570 -6.22 -14.95 -12.55
CA ARG A 570 -6.73 -14.41 -13.81
C ARG A 570 -6.67 -15.40 -14.97
N HIS A 571 -5.74 -16.35 -14.95
CA HIS A 571 -5.45 -17.22 -16.09
C HIS A 571 -5.74 -18.71 -15.84
N TRP A 572 -5.86 -19.18 -14.59
CA TRP A 572 -6.30 -20.54 -14.30
C TRP A 572 -7.80 -20.66 -14.58
N PRO A 573 -8.25 -21.42 -15.60
CA PRO A 573 -9.65 -21.35 -16.05
C PRO A 573 -10.67 -21.67 -14.96
N HIS A 574 -10.41 -22.70 -14.15
CA HIS A 574 -11.30 -23.08 -13.06
C HIS A 574 -11.41 -22.01 -11.97
N LEU A 575 -10.27 -21.50 -11.48
CA LEU A 575 -10.25 -20.45 -10.46
C LEU A 575 -10.84 -19.13 -10.98
N LYS A 576 -10.50 -18.74 -12.21
CA LYS A 576 -11.05 -17.55 -12.86
C LYS A 576 -12.57 -17.63 -12.96
N ASN A 577 -13.10 -18.72 -13.52
CA ASN A 577 -14.54 -18.93 -13.63
C ASN A 577 -15.21 -18.95 -12.25
N TRP A 578 -14.56 -19.55 -11.25
CA TRP A 578 -15.07 -19.53 -9.89
C TRP A 578 -15.14 -18.11 -9.31
N VAL A 579 -14.11 -17.28 -9.50
CA VAL A 579 -14.10 -15.87 -9.05
C VAL A 579 -15.20 -15.08 -9.76
N ASP A 580 -15.35 -15.25 -11.07
CA ASP A 580 -16.36 -14.55 -11.88
C ASP A 580 -17.79 -14.89 -11.39
N VAL A 581 -18.07 -16.17 -11.13
CA VAL A 581 -19.37 -16.63 -10.61
C VAL A 581 -19.62 -16.19 -9.17
N ASN A 582 -18.59 -16.12 -8.33
CA ASN A 582 -18.72 -15.82 -6.90
C ASN A 582 -18.37 -14.37 -6.54
N ARG A 583 -18.27 -13.46 -7.52
CA ARG A 583 -17.84 -12.07 -7.29
C ARG A 583 -18.69 -11.33 -6.27
N GLU A 584 -20.02 -11.47 -6.35
CA GLU A 584 -20.95 -10.88 -5.37
C GLU A 584 -20.71 -11.41 -3.95
N PHE A 585 -20.47 -12.72 -3.82
CA PHE A 585 -20.17 -13.36 -2.55
C PHE A 585 -18.82 -12.86 -1.99
N LEU A 586 -17.77 -12.75 -2.81
CA LEU A 586 -16.46 -12.25 -2.37
C LEU A 586 -16.54 -10.79 -1.89
N ALA A 587 -17.23 -9.92 -2.64
CA ALA A 587 -17.46 -8.52 -2.24
C ALA A 587 -18.27 -8.41 -0.95
N TRP A 588 -19.27 -9.29 -0.77
CA TRP A 588 -20.03 -9.37 0.47
C TRP A 588 -19.19 -9.91 1.65
N GLN A 589 -18.43 -10.98 1.44
CA GLN A 589 -17.60 -11.62 2.47
C GLN A 589 -16.53 -10.66 3.00
N GLN A 590 -15.94 -9.85 2.12
CA GLN A 590 -14.99 -8.82 2.51
C GLN A 590 -15.61 -7.74 3.40
N ARG A 591 -16.84 -7.30 3.10
CA ARG A 591 -17.59 -6.36 3.96
C ARG A 591 -17.88 -6.99 5.32
N LEU A 592 -18.32 -8.26 5.34
CA LEU A 592 -18.54 -9.01 6.58
C LEU A 592 -17.27 -9.10 7.43
N ASP A 593 -16.14 -9.45 6.81
CA ASP A 593 -14.84 -9.57 7.49
C ASP A 593 -14.40 -8.23 8.12
N ALA A 594 -14.62 -7.11 7.43
CA ALA A 594 -14.31 -5.79 7.96
C ALA A 594 -15.16 -5.46 9.20
N THR A 595 -16.46 -5.73 9.16
CA THR A 595 -17.38 -5.49 10.29
C THR A 595 -17.08 -6.43 11.46
N MET A 596 -16.83 -7.72 11.19
CA MET A 596 -16.46 -8.70 12.20
C MET A 596 -15.15 -8.34 12.90
N LYS A 597 -14.09 -8.00 12.15
CA LYS A 597 -12.80 -7.57 12.73
C LYS A 597 -12.96 -6.33 13.60
N ARG A 598 -13.82 -5.38 13.20
CA ARG A 598 -14.16 -4.20 14.02
C ARG A 598 -14.85 -4.63 15.33
N TRP A 599 -15.84 -5.52 15.25
CA TRP A 599 -16.51 -6.08 16.43
C TRP A 599 -15.53 -6.77 17.38
N GLU A 600 -14.62 -7.61 16.86
CA GLU A 600 -13.60 -8.29 17.68
C GLU A 600 -12.63 -7.31 18.36
N ARG A 601 -12.11 -6.32 17.62
CA ARG A 601 -11.18 -5.30 18.15
C ARG A 601 -11.83 -4.42 19.22
N SER A 602 -13.10 -4.10 19.08
CA SER A 602 -13.84 -3.27 20.04
C SER A 602 -14.34 -4.03 21.28
N GLN A 603 -13.80 -5.23 21.57
CA GLN A 603 -14.23 -6.11 22.66
C GLN A 603 -15.67 -6.63 22.53
N LYS A 604 -16.12 -6.88 21.29
CA LYS A 604 -17.39 -7.54 20.94
C LYS A 604 -18.65 -6.83 21.46
N PRO A 605 -18.80 -5.50 21.28
CA PRO A 605 -19.97 -4.79 21.77
C PRO A 605 -21.21 -5.23 20.99
N VAL A 606 -22.32 -5.42 21.69
CA VAL A 606 -23.60 -5.85 21.08
C VAL A 606 -24.02 -4.91 19.96
N GLY A 607 -23.73 -3.61 20.10
CA GLY A 607 -24.04 -2.55 19.14
C GLY A 607 -23.58 -2.80 17.70
N LEU A 608 -22.42 -3.44 17.53
CA LEU A 608 -21.77 -3.70 16.23
C LEU A 608 -22.19 -5.04 15.58
N LEU A 609 -23.09 -5.80 16.22
CA LEU A 609 -23.68 -6.99 15.60
C LEU A 609 -24.62 -6.59 14.44
N LEU A 610 -24.71 -7.45 13.42
CA LEU A 610 -25.51 -7.20 12.22
C LEU A 610 -27.00 -7.05 12.55
N ARG A 611 -27.70 -6.14 11.86
CA ARG A 611 -29.16 -5.92 11.99
C ARG A 611 -29.81 -5.84 10.61
N GLY A 612 -31.15 -5.90 10.59
CA GLY A 612 -31.94 -5.60 9.38
C GLY A 612 -31.52 -6.40 8.14
N LEU A 613 -31.32 -5.69 7.03
CA LEU A 613 -30.92 -6.26 5.74
C LEU A 613 -29.54 -6.96 5.79
N PRO A 614 -28.47 -6.36 6.35
CA PRO A 614 -27.17 -7.04 6.52
C PRO A 614 -27.25 -8.40 7.24
N LEU A 615 -28.06 -8.52 8.29
CA LEU A 615 -28.25 -9.80 8.99
C LEU A 615 -29.03 -10.81 8.13
N ARG A 616 -30.05 -10.37 7.38
CA ARG A 616 -30.80 -11.24 6.48
C ARG A 616 -29.93 -11.76 5.34
N GLU A 617 -29.11 -10.91 4.75
CA GLU A 617 -28.13 -11.29 3.75
C GLU A 617 -27.12 -12.29 4.33
N ALA A 618 -26.56 -12.00 5.50
CA ALA A 618 -25.61 -12.90 6.15
C ALA A 618 -26.21 -14.28 6.48
N LEU A 619 -27.46 -14.32 6.95
CA LEU A 619 -28.16 -15.58 7.19
C LEU A 619 -28.53 -16.30 5.88
N GLY A 620 -28.87 -15.56 4.82
CA GLY A 620 -29.13 -16.11 3.49
C GLY A 620 -27.88 -16.76 2.90
N TRP A 621 -26.73 -16.10 3.01
CA TRP A 621 -25.44 -16.66 2.61
C TRP A 621 -25.00 -17.81 3.51
N LEU A 622 -25.20 -17.71 4.82
CA LEU A 622 -24.88 -18.79 5.76
C LEU A 622 -25.72 -20.05 5.48
N ASN A 623 -26.97 -19.90 5.06
CA ASN A 623 -27.84 -21.03 4.73
C ASN A 623 -27.48 -21.66 3.37
N LYS A 624 -27.05 -20.83 2.40
CA LYS A 624 -26.67 -21.31 1.06
C LYS A 624 -25.25 -21.91 1.01
N ASN A 625 -24.33 -21.40 1.82
CA ASN A 625 -22.89 -21.66 1.75
C ASN A 625 -22.28 -21.84 3.16
N SER A 626 -22.90 -22.63 4.04
CA SER A 626 -22.50 -22.73 5.46
C SER A 626 -21.05 -23.17 5.66
N ASP A 627 -20.58 -24.05 4.79
CA ASP A 627 -19.23 -24.60 4.68
C ASP A 627 -18.17 -23.54 4.36
N ARG A 628 -18.55 -22.46 3.67
CA ARG A 628 -17.63 -21.39 3.22
C ARG A 628 -17.36 -20.29 4.24
N PHE A 629 -17.98 -20.35 5.42
CA PHE A 629 -17.77 -19.38 6.50
C PHE A 629 -16.67 -19.85 7.45
N SER A 630 -15.77 -18.94 7.82
CA SER A 630 -14.84 -19.19 8.92
C SER A 630 -15.58 -19.29 10.26
N ASP A 631 -14.98 -19.94 11.26
CA ASP A 631 -15.58 -20.04 12.60
C ASP A 631 -15.77 -18.67 13.27
N GLY A 632 -14.94 -17.68 12.94
CA GLY A 632 -15.14 -16.28 13.35
C GLY A 632 -16.41 -15.70 12.74
N GLN A 633 -16.56 -15.81 11.42
CA GLN A 633 -17.72 -15.31 10.68
C GLN A 633 -19.01 -15.99 11.15
N ARG A 634 -19.00 -17.32 11.32
CA ARG A 634 -20.15 -18.07 11.85
C ARG A 634 -20.54 -17.58 13.23
N ARG A 635 -19.58 -17.45 14.15
CA ARG A 635 -19.86 -16.94 15.50
C ARG A 635 -20.43 -15.53 15.49
N PHE A 636 -19.90 -14.66 14.65
CA PHE A 636 -20.39 -13.28 14.51
C PHE A 636 -21.83 -13.21 13.98
N VAL A 637 -22.15 -13.99 12.94
CA VAL A 637 -23.50 -14.05 12.37
C VAL A 637 -24.48 -14.73 13.33
N LEU A 638 -24.06 -15.80 14.02
CA LEU A 638 -24.88 -16.48 15.03
C LEU A 638 -25.14 -15.60 16.25
N ALA A 639 -24.15 -14.85 16.75
CA ALA A 639 -24.34 -13.87 17.81
C ALA A 639 -25.32 -12.76 17.38
N SER A 640 -25.22 -12.31 16.12
CA SER A 640 -26.16 -11.34 15.54
C SER A 640 -27.58 -11.90 15.45
N ARG A 641 -27.72 -13.18 15.08
CA ARG A 641 -29.00 -13.90 15.06
C ARG A 641 -29.60 -14.03 16.45
N GLU A 642 -28.81 -14.49 17.43
CA GLU A 642 -29.25 -14.72 18.81
C GLU A 642 -29.80 -13.42 19.43
N ARG A 643 -29.07 -12.31 19.22
CA ARG A 643 -29.54 -10.98 19.58
C ARG A 643 -30.88 -10.64 18.91
N SER A 644 -31.00 -10.80 17.59
CA SER A 644 -32.25 -10.48 16.87
C SER A 644 -33.41 -11.36 17.33
N THR A 645 -33.17 -12.62 17.69
CA THR A 645 -34.20 -13.48 18.28
C THR A 645 -34.62 -13.03 19.67
N LYS A 646 -33.68 -12.60 20.53
CA LYS A 646 -34.00 -12.05 21.86
C LYS A 646 -34.82 -10.76 21.74
N GLU A 647 -34.48 -9.88 20.80
CA GLU A 647 -35.26 -8.66 20.52
C GLU A 647 -36.67 -9.01 20.01
N ARG A 648 -36.82 -9.97 19.07
CA ARG A 648 -38.13 -10.41 18.57
C ARG A 648 -38.99 -11.08 19.64
N VAL A 649 -38.39 -11.90 20.50
CA VAL A 649 -39.10 -12.56 21.60
C VAL A 649 -39.52 -11.52 22.64
N ALA A 650 -38.67 -10.54 22.97
CA ALA A 650 -39.04 -9.44 23.85
C ALA A 650 -40.20 -8.61 23.26
N VAL A 651 -40.19 -8.32 21.96
CA VAL A 651 -41.30 -7.65 21.26
C VAL A 651 -42.56 -8.51 21.23
N ALA A 652 -42.45 -9.83 21.02
CA ALA A 652 -43.59 -10.74 21.01
C ALA A 652 -44.21 -10.93 22.39
N ILE A 653 -43.40 -11.02 23.45
CA ILE A 653 -43.84 -11.04 24.84
C ILE A 653 -44.53 -9.71 25.17
N GLY A 654 -43.91 -8.58 24.78
CA GLY A 654 -44.54 -7.26 24.89
C GLY A 654 -45.91 -7.24 24.20
N GLY A 655 -45.98 -7.68 22.94
CA GLY A 655 -47.22 -7.76 22.17
C GLY A 655 -48.28 -8.70 22.78
N ALA A 656 -47.88 -9.84 23.35
CA ALA A 656 -48.80 -10.74 24.06
C ALA A 656 -49.35 -10.10 25.34
N VAL A 657 -48.54 -9.32 26.07
CA VAL A 657 -48.98 -8.53 27.22
C VAL A 657 -49.97 -7.44 26.78
N VAL A 658 -49.73 -6.78 25.64
CA VAL A 658 -50.68 -5.81 25.06
C VAL A 658 -52.01 -6.48 24.70
N LEU A 659 -51.98 -7.64 24.04
CA LEU A 659 -53.19 -8.38 23.67
C LEU A 659 -53.96 -8.86 24.91
N TRP A 660 -53.26 -9.29 25.96
CA TRP A 660 -53.86 -9.63 27.24
C TRP A 660 -54.52 -8.41 27.89
N LEU A 661 -53.83 -7.26 27.90
CA LEU A 661 -54.38 -6.00 28.41
C LEU A 661 -55.64 -5.56 27.63
N ILE A 662 -55.63 -5.66 26.30
CA ILE A 662 -56.80 -5.40 25.44
C ILE A 662 -57.94 -6.36 25.74
N GLY A 663 -57.64 -7.66 25.95
CA GLY A 663 -58.64 -8.64 26.36
C GLY A 663 -59.28 -8.29 27.71
N THR A 664 -58.48 -7.85 28.68
CA THR A 664 -58.96 -7.43 30.01
C THR A 664 -59.76 -6.13 29.98
N THR A 665 -59.39 -5.14 29.16
CA THR A 665 -60.18 -3.91 29.01
C THR A 665 -61.52 -4.19 28.34
N THR A 666 -61.56 -5.08 27.36
CA THR A 666 -62.82 -5.50 26.70
C THR A 666 -63.74 -6.25 27.66
N TRP A 667 -63.17 -7.06 28.56
CA TRP A 667 -63.91 -7.74 29.63
C TRP A 667 -64.46 -6.76 30.70
N LEU A 668 -63.65 -5.77 31.09
CA LEU A 668 -64.08 -4.69 32.00
C LEU A 668 -65.15 -3.80 31.38
N TRP A 669 -65.10 -3.58 30.05
CA TRP A 669 -66.12 -2.85 29.29
C TRP A 669 -67.50 -3.51 29.39
N GLN A 670 -67.55 -4.83 29.19
CA GLN A 670 -68.79 -5.62 29.35
C GLN A 670 -69.37 -5.60 30.77
N LYS A 671 -68.56 -5.23 31.78
CA LYS A 671 -68.98 -5.14 33.19
C LYS A 671 -69.45 -3.73 33.62
N GLY A 672 -69.44 -2.74 32.72
CA GLY A 672 -70.03 -1.43 32.96
C GLY A 672 -69.15 -0.43 33.72
N TYR A 673 -67.83 -0.61 33.70
CA TYR A 673 -66.88 0.36 34.24
C TYR A 673 -66.58 1.47 33.23
N ASP A 674 -66.29 2.70 33.70
CA ASP A 674 -66.00 3.88 32.86
C ASP A 674 -64.62 3.77 32.18
N LEU A 675 -64.61 3.60 30.86
CA LEU A 675 -63.43 3.14 30.11
C LEU A 675 -62.57 4.26 29.55
N ASP A 676 -63.09 5.47 29.37
CA ASP A 676 -62.30 6.55 28.80
C ASP A 676 -61.06 6.85 29.67
N GLN A 677 -61.18 6.68 30.99
CA GLN A 677 -60.08 6.75 31.96
C GLN A 677 -59.15 5.52 31.94
N ALA A 678 -59.66 4.32 31.65
CA ALA A 678 -58.87 3.08 31.71
C ALA A 678 -58.06 2.84 30.42
N THR A 679 -58.62 3.16 29.25
CA THR A 679 -57.94 3.01 27.95
C THR A 679 -56.75 3.97 27.80
N LEU A 680 -56.87 5.21 28.30
CA LEU A 680 -55.79 6.19 28.33
C LEU A 680 -54.65 5.80 29.29
N LYS A 681 -54.98 5.15 30.42
CA LYS A 681 -53.97 4.63 31.37
C LYS A 681 -53.24 3.39 30.84
N ILE A 682 -53.92 2.52 30.10
CA ILE A 682 -53.33 1.28 29.60
C ILE A 682 -52.47 1.50 28.34
N GLN A 683 -52.81 2.48 27.49
CA GLN A 683 -51.94 2.91 26.39
C GLN A 683 -50.64 3.58 26.89
N SER A 684 -50.67 4.31 28.01
CA SER A 684 -49.46 4.91 28.60
C SER A 684 -48.59 3.91 29.38
N LEU A 685 -49.18 2.83 29.90
CA LEU A 685 -48.49 1.74 30.62
C LEU A 685 -47.78 0.72 29.71
N VAL A 686 -48.10 0.66 28.42
CA VAL A 686 -47.50 -0.30 27.46
C VAL A 686 -46.27 0.26 26.73
N MET A 687 -46.10 1.58 26.68
CA MET A 687 -44.95 2.25 26.03
C MET A 687 -43.86 2.72 27.02
N THR A 688 -43.90 2.27 28.27
CA THR A 688 -43.01 2.75 29.35
C THR A 688 -41.73 1.93 29.48
N VAL A 689 -40.95 1.82 28.40
CA VAL A 689 -39.49 1.78 28.52
C VAL A 689 -38.97 3.08 27.94
N HIS A 690 -38.96 4.13 28.77
CA HIS A 690 -38.31 5.38 28.43
C HIS A 690 -36.81 5.10 28.31
N VAL A 691 -36.31 5.03 27.07
CA VAL A 691 -34.87 5.10 26.81
C VAL A 691 -34.55 6.59 26.77
N PRO A 692 -33.92 7.15 27.83
CA PRO A 692 -33.50 8.54 27.81
C PRO A 692 -32.54 8.77 26.62
N PRO A 693 -32.55 9.98 26.02
CA PRO A 693 -31.60 10.29 24.96
C PRO A 693 -30.17 10.09 25.47
N GLN A 694 -29.26 9.69 24.58
CA GLN A 694 -27.85 9.61 24.94
C GLN A 694 -27.33 11.03 25.18
N MET A 695 -26.89 11.29 26.40
CA MET A 695 -26.40 12.61 26.84
C MET A 695 -24.89 12.54 27.04
N VAL A 696 -24.21 13.59 26.58
CA VAL A 696 -22.76 13.79 26.73
C VAL A 696 -22.53 14.90 27.73
N GLN A 697 -21.74 14.65 28.76
CA GLN A 697 -21.38 15.67 29.74
C GLN A 697 -20.43 16.70 29.11
N ILE A 698 -20.85 17.96 29.17
CA ILE A 698 -20.09 19.11 28.70
C ILE A 698 -19.52 19.82 29.95
N PRO A 699 -18.19 19.92 30.07
CA PRO A 699 -17.57 20.49 31.27
C PRO A 699 -17.85 21.99 31.38
N ALA A 700 -17.78 22.50 32.61
CA ALA A 700 -17.77 23.94 32.84
C ALA A 700 -16.52 24.58 32.22
N GLY A 701 -16.63 25.81 31.73
CA GLY A 701 -15.53 26.53 31.13
C GLY A 701 -15.89 27.95 30.73
N ALA A 702 -14.99 28.63 30.04
CA ALA A 702 -15.26 29.93 29.45
C ALA A 702 -14.76 29.96 28.01
N PHE A 703 -15.47 30.65 27.13
CA PHE A 703 -15.09 30.80 25.73
C PHE A 703 -15.45 32.18 25.19
N ARG A 704 -14.92 32.50 24.01
CA ARG A 704 -15.28 33.70 23.26
C ARG A 704 -16.35 33.34 22.24
N MET A 705 -17.54 33.88 22.41
CA MET A 705 -18.69 33.65 21.54
C MET A 705 -18.76 34.70 20.44
N GLY A 706 -19.07 34.28 19.21
CA GLY A 706 -19.26 35.14 18.05
C GLY A 706 -18.26 34.89 16.92
N ASP A 707 -18.12 35.87 16.01
CA ASP A 707 -17.26 35.81 14.82
C ASP A 707 -15.77 36.00 15.19
N VAL A 708 -15.21 35.01 15.89
CA VAL A 708 -13.78 34.96 16.28
C VAL A 708 -12.89 34.90 15.05
N GLU A 709 -13.41 34.32 13.96
CA GLU A 709 -12.76 34.13 12.68
C GLU A 709 -12.61 35.44 11.88
N LYS A 710 -13.25 36.53 12.32
CA LYS A 710 -13.24 37.87 11.70
C LYS A 710 -13.71 37.89 10.25
N LEU A 711 -14.77 37.15 9.95
CA LEU A 711 -15.29 36.98 8.59
C LEU A 711 -16.29 38.06 8.16
N GLY A 712 -16.60 39.01 9.05
CA GLY A 712 -17.09 40.34 8.65
C GLY A 712 -18.60 40.57 8.70
N GLU A 713 -19.39 39.75 9.41
CA GLU A 713 -20.84 39.98 9.56
C GLU A 713 -21.18 40.63 10.92
N SER A 714 -21.84 41.79 10.88
CA SER A 714 -22.07 42.65 12.05
C SER A 714 -22.95 42.04 13.15
N TRP A 715 -23.93 41.21 12.79
CA TRP A 715 -24.86 40.56 13.72
C TRP A 715 -24.29 39.41 14.57
N ARG A 716 -23.05 38.99 14.31
CA ARG A 716 -22.26 38.04 15.11
C ARG A 716 -21.22 38.73 16.00
N ASN A 717 -21.29 40.06 16.08
CA ASN A 717 -20.38 40.91 16.86
C ASN A 717 -21.14 41.66 17.97
N PRO A 718 -20.47 42.11 19.04
CA PRO A 718 -19.06 41.87 19.34
C PRO A 718 -18.77 40.44 19.82
N VAL A 719 -17.56 39.97 19.55
CA VAL A 719 -17.02 38.77 20.20
C VAL A 719 -16.87 39.05 21.70
N HIS A 720 -17.57 38.29 22.54
CA HIS A 720 -17.64 38.53 23.99
C HIS A 720 -17.34 37.23 24.78
N PRO A 721 -16.83 37.34 26.02
CA PRO A 721 -16.60 36.18 26.87
C PRO A 721 -17.91 35.66 27.45
N VAL A 722 -18.07 34.34 27.48
CA VAL A 722 -19.20 33.66 28.13
C VAL A 722 -18.68 32.55 29.05
N THR A 723 -19.21 32.49 30.27
CA THR A 723 -18.94 31.44 31.25
C THR A 723 -20.04 30.38 31.23
N ILE A 724 -19.63 29.13 31.05
CA ILE A 724 -20.47 27.95 30.91
C ILE A 724 -20.36 27.09 32.17
N LYS A 725 -21.50 26.76 32.78
CA LYS A 725 -21.59 25.74 33.84
C LYS A 725 -21.58 24.35 33.21
N ALA A 726 -21.25 23.31 33.98
CA ALA A 726 -21.35 21.95 33.46
C ALA A 726 -22.82 21.60 33.19
N PHE A 727 -23.08 20.94 32.08
CA PHE A 727 -24.40 20.48 31.66
C PHE A 727 -24.25 19.23 30.81
N ALA A 728 -25.33 18.51 30.50
CA ALA A 728 -25.29 17.44 29.51
C ALA A 728 -26.00 17.88 28.23
N MET A 729 -25.44 17.55 27.06
CA MET A 729 -26.07 17.81 25.76
C MET A 729 -26.38 16.48 25.07
N GLY A 730 -27.52 16.41 24.39
CA GLY A 730 -27.86 15.26 23.56
C GLY A 730 -26.75 14.98 22.56
N GLN A 731 -26.26 13.75 22.51
CA GLN A 731 -25.18 13.32 21.61
C GLN A 731 -25.54 13.57 20.14
N TYR A 732 -26.82 13.45 19.85
CA TYR A 732 -27.45 13.58 18.54
C TYR A 732 -28.62 14.58 18.58
N GLU A 733 -29.05 15.02 17.41
CA GLU A 733 -30.37 15.65 17.22
C GLU A 733 -31.48 14.67 17.66
N VAL A 734 -32.64 15.21 18.07
CA VAL A 734 -33.80 14.36 18.41
C VAL A 734 -34.28 13.64 17.15
N THR A 735 -34.37 12.32 17.21
CA THR A 735 -34.75 11.49 16.06
C THR A 735 -36.25 11.38 15.90
N PHE A 736 -36.72 11.01 14.70
CA PHE A 736 -38.12 10.65 14.46
C PHE A 736 -38.58 9.55 15.42
N GLU A 737 -37.78 8.51 15.66
CA GLU A 737 -38.14 7.44 16.58
C GLU A 737 -38.44 7.96 18.01
N ALA A 738 -37.64 8.92 18.48
CA ALA A 738 -37.84 9.52 19.80
C ALA A 738 -39.06 10.45 19.82
N TYR A 739 -39.21 11.30 18.79
CA TYR A 739 -40.31 12.25 18.68
C TYR A 739 -41.67 11.57 18.47
N ASP A 740 -41.71 10.46 17.73
CA ASP A 740 -42.94 9.71 17.48
C ASP A 740 -43.56 9.19 18.77
N ARG A 741 -42.72 8.78 19.73
CA ARG A 741 -43.19 8.39 21.07
C ARG A 741 -43.88 9.53 21.79
N PHE A 742 -43.28 10.73 21.76
CA PHE A 742 -43.88 11.94 22.31
C PHE A 742 -45.22 12.27 21.63
N ALA A 743 -45.24 12.26 20.30
CA ALA A 743 -46.44 12.59 19.54
C ALA A 743 -47.58 11.61 19.83
N ILE A 744 -47.29 10.31 19.88
CA ILE A 744 -48.25 9.26 20.23
C ILE A 744 -48.73 9.43 21.68
N ALA A 745 -47.81 9.62 22.63
CA ALA A 745 -48.14 9.73 24.06
C ALA A 745 -48.98 10.97 24.39
N THR A 746 -48.85 12.04 23.60
CA THR A 746 -49.56 13.31 23.82
C THR A 746 -50.73 13.52 22.86
N GLY A 747 -51.02 12.57 21.96
CA GLY A 747 -52.06 12.69 20.95
C GLY A 747 -51.79 13.75 19.87
N ARG A 748 -50.53 14.16 19.69
CA ARG A 748 -50.12 15.12 18.64
C ARG A 748 -49.98 14.42 17.29
N ARG A 749 -50.16 15.18 16.20
CA ARG A 749 -49.92 14.70 14.84
C ARG A 749 -48.43 14.42 14.62
N LEU A 750 -48.13 13.28 13.99
CA LEU A 750 -46.78 12.95 13.57
C LEU A 750 -46.29 13.93 12.48
N PRO A 751 -45.08 14.51 12.61
CA PRO A 751 -44.53 15.38 11.59
C PRO A 751 -44.20 14.58 10.33
N GLU A 752 -44.37 15.20 9.17
CA GLU A 752 -44.08 14.59 7.86
C GLU A 752 -42.56 14.36 7.71
N ASP A 753 -42.17 13.21 7.14
CA ASP A 753 -40.76 12.83 6.95
C ASP A 753 -40.25 13.10 5.53
N GLN A 754 -41.02 13.85 4.73
CA GLN A 754 -40.76 14.13 3.31
C GLN A 754 -40.62 12.87 2.43
N GLY A 755 -41.07 11.70 2.92
CA GLY A 755 -40.86 10.42 2.25
C GLY A 755 -39.41 9.92 2.28
N TRP A 756 -38.53 10.54 3.09
CA TRP A 756 -37.12 10.14 3.22
C TRP A 756 -36.90 8.99 4.21
N GLY A 757 -37.95 8.61 4.93
CA GLY A 757 -37.92 7.63 6.00
C GLY A 757 -37.77 8.27 7.38
N ARG A 758 -38.33 7.58 8.38
CA ARG A 758 -38.29 7.93 9.81
C ARG A 758 -37.12 7.22 10.52
N GLY A 759 -37.29 6.86 11.79
CA GLY A 759 -36.31 6.09 12.55
C GLY A 759 -35.23 6.99 13.15
N GLN A 760 -33.96 6.70 12.85
CA GLN A 760 -32.79 7.39 13.42
C GLN A 760 -32.40 8.68 12.67
N ARG A 761 -33.21 9.11 11.71
CA ARG A 761 -33.08 10.45 11.10
C ARG A 761 -33.53 11.52 12.10
N PRO A 762 -32.94 12.73 12.07
CA PRO A 762 -33.42 13.83 12.89
C PRO A 762 -34.87 14.12 12.54
N VAL A 763 -35.68 14.40 13.57
CA VAL A 763 -37.05 14.85 13.35
C VAL A 763 -37.00 16.21 12.65
N ILE A 764 -37.76 16.32 11.55
CA ILE A 764 -37.89 17.53 10.75
C ILE A 764 -39.34 17.97 10.70
N ASN A 765 -39.61 19.17 10.18
CA ASN A 765 -40.95 19.77 10.17
C ASN A 765 -41.52 19.99 11.57
N VAL A 766 -40.66 20.30 12.55
CA VAL A 766 -41.04 20.64 13.93
C VAL A 766 -40.76 22.11 14.22
N SER A 767 -41.67 22.76 14.94
CA SER A 767 -41.50 24.15 15.34
C SER A 767 -40.75 24.28 16.67
N TRP A 768 -40.39 25.50 17.05
CA TRP A 768 -39.82 25.75 18.37
C TRP A 768 -40.80 25.35 19.49
N ASP A 769 -42.08 25.68 19.32
CA ASP A 769 -43.14 25.29 20.28
C ASP A 769 -43.27 23.77 20.41
N ASP A 770 -43.08 23.03 19.32
CA ASP A 770 -43.07 21.57 19.30
C ASP A 770 -41.86 21.00 20.04
N ALA A 771 -40.68 21.61 19.86
CA ALA A 771 -39.45 21.23 20.55
C ALA A 771 -39.53 21.49 22.07
N LYS A 772 -40.11 22.63 22.48
CA LYS A 772 -40.39 22.93 23.89
C LYS A 772 -41.36 21.95 24.52
N ALA A 773 -42.43 21.60 23.80
CA ALA A 773 -43.40 20.63 24.27
C ALA A 773 -42.77 19.24 24.45
N TYR A 774 -41.90 18.82 23.53
CA TYR A 774 -41.13 17.58 23.65
C TYR A 774 -40.21 17.60 24.88
N ALA A 775 -39.46 18.69 25.10
CA ALA A 775 -38.55 18.82 26.24
C ALA A 775 -39.30 18.81 27.59
N ALA A 776 -40.43 19.51 27.67
CA ALA A 776 -41.28 19.54 28.86
C ALA A 776 -41.86 18.15 29.17
N TRP A 777 -42.38 17.46 28.15
CA TRP A 777 -42.87 16.09 28.28
C TRP A 777 -41.76 15.15 28.73
N LEU A 778 -40.58 15.19 28.11
CA LEU A 778 -39.47 14.31 28.49
C LEU A 778 -39.01 14.56 29.94
N SER A 779 -39.04 15.82 30.38
CA SER A 779 -38.72 16.17 31.77
C SER A 779 -39.72 15.56 32.75
N GLU A 780 -41.01 15.66 32.44
CA GLU A 780 -42.07 15.03 33.24
C GLU A 780 -41.94 13.50 33.28
N GLN A 781 -41.59 12.87 32.16
CA GLN A 781 -41.46 11.41 32.08
C GLN A 781 -40.24 10.85 32.81
N THR A 782 -39.15 11.62 32.90
CA THR A 782 -37.87 11.14 33.46
C THR A 782 -37.60 11.65 34.87
N GLY A 783 -38.26 12.73 35.29
CA GLY A 783 -37.94 13.44 36.53
C GLY A 783 -36.67 14.30 36.45
N GLU A 784 -36.00 14.29 35.29
CA GLU A 784 -34.81 15.08 35.00
C GLU A 784 -35.20 16.37 34.27
N ARG A 785 -34.36 17.41 34.33
CA ARG A 785 -34.68 18.70 33.71
C ARG A 785 -34.09 18.82 32.31
N TYR A 786 -34.89 18.49 31.30
CA TYR A 786 -34.55 18.68 29.88
C TYR A 786 -35.09 20.01 29.33
N ARG A 787 -34.29 20.66 28.48
CA ARG A 787 -34.66 21.92 27.82
C ARG A 787 -33.92 22.08 26.49
N LEU A 788 -34.28 23.09 25.72
CA LEU A 788 -33.43 23.53 24.61
C LEU A 788 -32.14 24.15 25.15
N PRO A 789 -31.00 24.00 24.44
CA PRO A 789 -29.77 24.70 24.79
C PRO A 789 -29.98 26.22 24.68
N SER A 790 -29.27 26.99 25.50
CA SER A 790 -29.03 28.39 25.16
C SER A 790 -28.12 28.46 23.94
N GLU A 791 -28.14 29.58 23.22
CA GLU A 791 -27.29 29.80 22.06
C GLU A 791 -25.80 29.68 22.43
N SER A 792 -25.45 30.15 23.62
CA SER A 792 -24.08 30.08 24.15
C SER A 792 -23.66 28.67 24.55
N GLU A 793 -24.54 27.87 25.16
CA GLU A 793 -24.30 26.44 25.41
C GLU A 793 -24.08 25.67 24.12
N TRP A 794 -24.90 25.96 23.10
CA TRP A 794 -24.79 25.34 21.79
C TRP A 794 -23.45 25.67 21.11
N GLU A 795 -23.06 26.95 21.05
CA GLU A 795 -21.80 27.35 20.40
C GLU A 795 -20.58 26.81 21.17
N TYR A 796 -20.62 26.82 22.50
CA TYR A 796 -19.56 26.24 23.33
C TYR A 796 -19.35 24.75 23.05
N ALA A 797 -20.46 24.00 22.96
CA ALA A 797 -20.46 22.58 22.67
C ALA A 797 -20.00 22.29 21.23
N ALA A 798 -20.43 23.07 20.25
CA ALA A 798 -19.99 22.99 18.86
C ALA A 798 -18.49 23.27 18.71
N ARG A 799 -17.97 24.23 19.50
CA ARG A 799 -16.55 24.54 19.65
C ARG A 799 -15.79 23.55 20.53
N SER A 800 -16.28 22.32 20.70
CA SER A 800 -15.59 21.27 21.43
C SER A 800 -15.12 21.67 22.86
N GLY A 801 -15.90 22.50 23.55
CA GLY A 801 -15.57 22.96 24.91
C GLY A 801 -14.53 24.10 24.95
N ALA A 802 -14.69 25.12 24.10
CA ALA A 802 -13.84 26.33 23.95
C ALA A 802 -12.64 26.26 22.98
N LYS A 803 -12.57 25.27 22.09
CA LYS A 803 -11.64 25.30 20.95
C LYS A 803 -12.04 26.36 19.93
N GLN A 804 -11.10 26.73 19.06
CA GLN A 804 -11.34 27.65 17.95
C GLN A 804 -11.71 26.88 16.66
N ASP A 805 -12.61 25.91 16.80
CA ASP A 805 -13.10 25.13 15.67
C ASP A 805 -13.97 26.03 14.78
N VAL A 806 -13.76 26.03 13.46
CA VAL A 806 -14.58 26.80 12.50
C VAL A 806 -15.89 26.07 12.21
N TRP A 807 -15.83 24.75 12.08
CA TRP A 807 -16.96 23.81 12.02
C TRP A 807 -16.82 22.80 13.17
N ALA A 808 -17.91 22.18 13.61
CA ALA A 808 -17.85 21.30 14.77
C ALA A 808 -16.89 20.12 14.52
N GLY A 809 -15.73 20.13 15.21
CA GLY A 809 -14.68 19.10 15.09
C GLY A 809 -13.58 19.36 14.08
N THR A 810 -13.65 20.41 13.24
CA THR A 810 -12.58 20.76 12.29
C THR A 810 -12.54 22.24 11.93
N SER A 811 -11.35 22.74 11.58
CA SER A 811 -11.16 24.07 10.98
C SER A 811 -10.68 23.99 9.53
N GLU A 812 -10.49 22.79 8.99
CA GLU A 812 -10.01 22.50 7.63
C GLU A 812 -11.22 22.13 6.75
N GLU A 813 -11.58 22.99 5.80
CA GLU A 813 -12.75 22.79 4.92
C GLU A 813 -12.67 21.48 4.12
N SER A 814 -11.46 21.07 3.73
CA SER A 814 -11.20 19.81 3.02
C SER A 814 -11.65 18.56 3.79
N THR A 815 -11.70 18.64 5.12
CA THR A 815 -12.12 17.55 6.03
C THR A 815 -13.57 17.70 6.51
N LEU A 816 -14.27 18.79 6.16
CA LEU A 816 -15.64 19.06 6.61
C LEU A 816 -16.61 17.92 6.27
N GLY A 817 -16.41 17.26 5.12
CA GLY A 817 -17.20 16.11 4.69
C GLY A 817 -17.16 14.89 5.62
N GLU A 818 -16.18 14.81 6.51
CA GLU A 818 -16.06 13.76 7.52
C GLU A 818 -16.91 14.03 8.76
N TYR A 819 -17.14 15.31 9.09
CA TYR A 819 -17.85 15.76 10.30
C TYR A 819 -19.30 16.21 10.03
N ALA A 820 -19.62 16.61 8.80
CA ALA A 820 -20.87 17.27 8.46
C ALA A 820 -21.62 16.58 7.31
N VAL A 821 -22.95 16.64 7.36
CA VAL A 821 -23.84 16.35 6.21
C VAL A 821 -24.37 17.67 5.67
N PHE A 822 -24.02 18.03 4.45
CA PHE A 822 -24.31 19.34 3.86
C PHE A 822 -24.52 19.24 2.35
N LEU A 823 -24.70 20.38 1.68
CA LEU A 823 -25.17 20.44 0.28
C LEU A 823 -24.41 19.46 -0.65
N ASP A 824 -23.10 19.36 -0.51
CA ASP A 824 -22.25 18.62 -1.44
C ASP A 824 -22.25 17.10 -1.19
N ASN A 825 -22.65 16.64 0.00
CA ASN A 825 -22.58 15.22 0.38
C ASN A 825 -23.90 14.62 0.90
N SER A 826 -24.98 15.41 0.98
CA SER A 826 -26.25 14.99 1.57
C SER A 826 -27.12 14.11 0.66
N GLY A 827 -26.93 14.21 -0.66
CA GLY A 827 -27.83 13.59 -1.62
C GLY A 827 -29.25 14.17 -1.54
N ASN A 828 -29.38 15.47 -1.21
CA ASN A 828 -30.62 16.22 -1.12
C ASN A 828 -31.62 15.75 -0.04
N ARG A 829 -31.11 15.27 1.09
CA ARG A 829 -31.93 14.84 2.25
C ARG A 829 -31.08 14.83 3.53
N THR A 830 -31.73 14.67 4.68
CA THR A 830 -31.05 14.40 5.95
C THR A 830 -30.24 13.09 5.89
N ALA A 831 -29.37 12.85 6.86
CA ALA A 831 -28.81 11.53 7.14
C ALA A 831 -29.36 10.97 8.45
N GLU A 832 -29.12 9.69 8.73
CA GLU A 832 -29.28 9.19 10.10
C GLU A 832 -28.24 9.90 10.99
N VAL A 833 -28.65 10.22 12.23
CA VAL A 833 -27.76 10.89 13.19
C VAL A 833 -26.53 10.03 13.48
N GLY A 834 -25.38 10.67 13.72
CA GLY A 834 -24.15 9.97 14.08
C GLY A 834 -23.47 9.19 12.94
N THR A 835 -23.81 9.49 11.68
CA THR A 835 -23.18 8.87 10.51
C THR A 835 -21.83 9.51 10.14
N LYS A 836 -21.55 10.71 10.65
CA LYS A 836 -20.30 11.47 10.51
C LYS A 836 -19.44 11.36 11.77
N MET A 837 -18.24 11.95 11.76
CA MET A 837 -17.37 12.01 12.94
C MET A 837 -17.93 12.97 13.99
N GLN A 838 -17.70 12.64 15.26
CA GLN A 838 -18.00 13.54 16.40
C GLN A 838 -16.92 14.60 16.58
N ASN A 839 -17.28 15.72 17.18
CA ASN A 839 -16.32 16.69 17.69
C ASN A 839 -15.59 16.16 18.94
N SER A 840 -14.60 16.90 19.48
CA SER A 840 -13.75 16.33 20.54
C SER A 840 -14.40 16.20 21.91
N VAL A 841 -15.62 16.71 22.10
CA VAL A 841 -16.42 16.44 23.30
C VAL A 841 -17.40 15.29 23.13
N GLY A 842 -17.49 14.70 21.93
CA GLY A 842 -18.31 13.50 21.66
C GLY A 842 -19.69 13.77 21.09
N LEU A 843 -19.92 14.98 20.54
CA LEU A 843 -21.18 15.36 19.91
C LEU A 843 -21.10 15.26 18.39
N TYR A 844 -22.21 14.86 17.77
CA TYR A 844 -22.33 14.69 16.32
C TYR A 844 -23.24 15.76 15.72
N ASP A 845 -23.07 15.98 14.42
CA ASP A 845 -24.02 16.70 13.56
C ASP A 845 -24.25 18.18 13.94
N LEU A 846 -23.37 18.79 14.73
CA LEU A 846 -23.44 20.22 15.09
C LEU A 846 -23.07 21.16 13.94
N SER A 847 -22.60 20.64 12.81
CA SER A 847 -22.43 21.34 11.54
C SER A 847 -23.13 20.54 10.45
N GLY A 848 -24.26 21.02 9.93
CA GLY A 848 -25.05 20.34 8.89
C GLY A 848 -26.21 19.50 9.43
N ASN A 849 -26.64 18.51 8.64
CA ASN A 849 -27.82 17.66 8.83
C ASN A 849 -29.14 18.46 8.94
N VAL A 850 -29.49 19.02 10.11
CA VAL A 850 -30.62 19.95 10.26
C VAL A 850 -30.24 21.16 11.10
N TRP A 851 -30.89 22.29 10.83
CA TRP A 851 -30.82 23.44 11.72
C TRP A 851 -31.42 23.07 13.07
N GLU A 852 -30.82 23.58 14.15
CA GLU A 852 -31.25 23.26 15.50
C GLU A 852 -31.84 24.48 16.20
N TRP A 853 -33.05 24.33 16.73
CA TRP A 853 -33.68 25.30 17.62
C TRP A 853 -32.91 25.45 18.94
N VAL A 854 -32.63 26.69 19.33
CA VAL A 854 -32.13 27.07 20.68
C VAL A 854 -33.21 27.87 21.43
N GLU A 855 -33.01 28.08 22.73
CA GLU A 855 -33.94 28.82 23.58
C GLU A 855 -34.00 30.32 23.26
N ASP A 856 -32.89 30.91 22.79
CA ASP A 856 -32.70 32.35 22.69
C ASP A 856 -33.63 33.06 21.68
N CYS A 857 -34.06 34.27 22.05
CA CYS A 857 -34.79 35.18 21.18
C CYS A 857 -33.84 35.87 20.20
N LEU A 858 -34.37 36.24 19.02
CA LEU A 858 -33.56 36.91 18.02
C LEU A 858 -33.15 38.31 18.48
N HIS A 859 -31.84 38.59 18.45
CA HIS A 859 -31.24 39.90 18.65
C HIS A 859 -30.44 40.31 17.42
N ALA A 860 -30.41 41.62 17.14
CA ALA A 860 -29.72 42.16 15.96
C ALA A 860 -28.19 41.98 16.01
N THR A 861 -27.60 41.94 17.20
CA THR A 861 -26.16 41.78 17.45
C THR A 861 -25.95 41.08 18.80
N TYR A 862 -24.69 40.84 19.19
CA TYR A 862 -24.35 40.42 20.55
C TYR A 862 -24.09 41.59 21.51
N ASP A 863 -24.48 42.82 21.16
CA ASP A 863 -24.31 43.96 22.06
C ASP A 863 -25.17 43.75 23.31
N LYS A 864 -24.53 43.71 24.48
CA LYS A 864 -25.15 43.39 25.79
C LYS A 864 -25.68 41.95 25.90
N ALA A 865 -25.13 41.01 25.13
CA ALA A 865 -25.39 39.59 25.33
C ALA A 865 -24.99 39.15 26.76
N PRO A 866 -25.71 38.19 27.37
CA PRO A 866 -25.34 37.61 28.66
C PRO A 866 -23.91 37.06 28.66
N GLN A 867 -23.16 37.28 29.75
CA GLN A 867 -21.82 36.72 29.94
C GLN A 867 -21.84 35.37 30.68
N GLU A 868 -23.02 34.89 31.05
CA GLU A 868 -23.26 33.55 31.59
C GLU A 868 -24.11 32.75 30.60
N ALA A 869 -24.10 31.43 30.72
CA ALA A 869 -24.78 30.47 29.83
C ALA A 869 -26.34 30.53 29.82
N SER A 870 -26.96 31.65 30.19
CA SER A 870 -28.42 31.80 30.17
C SER A 870 -28.92 32.17 28.79
N ALA A 871 -30.11 31.66 28.43
CA ALA A 871 -30.79 32.07 27.21
C ALA A 871 -31.09 33.58 27.23
N TRP A 872 -30.82 34.26 26.13
CA TRP A 872 -31.09 35.69 25.96
C TRP A 872 -32.53 35.89 25.46
N LEU A 873 -33.41 36.34 26.35
CA LEU A 873 -34.85 36.40 26.10
C LEU A 873 -35.28 37.80 25.63
N VAL A 874 -36.25 38.43 26.29
CA VAL A 874 -36.81 39.74 25.85
C VAL A 874 -35.91 40.92 26.21
N GLU A 875 -34.94 40.73 27.10
CA GLU A 875 -34.06 41.78 27.60
C GLU A 875 -33.18 42.36 26.48
N ASN A 876 -32.89 43.66 26.53
CA ASN A 876 -32.05 44.35 25.54
C ASN A 876 -32.58 44.31 24.09
N GLY A 877 -33.90 44.11 23.90
CA GLY A 877 -34.55 44.26 22.60
C GLY A 877 -34.76 42.95 21.82
N GLY A 878 -34.79 41.81 22.51
CA GLY A 878 -35.03 40.52 21.90
C GLY A 878 -36.43 40.34 21.35
N ASP A 879 -36.53 39.86 20.11
CA ASP A 879 -37.81 39.51 19.49
C ASP A 879 -38.09 38.02 19.69
N CYS A 880 -38.84 37.68 20.74
CA CYS A 880 -39.18 36.29 21.04
C CYS A 880 -40.26 35.66 20.15
N GLY A 881 -40.85 36.43 19.22
CA GLY A 881 -41.63 35.87 18.12
C GLY A 881 -40.74 35.16 17.09
N ARG A 882 -39.42 35.38 17.16
CA ARG A 882 -38.39 34.73 16.36
C ARG A 882 -37.32 34.11 17.27
N ARG A 883 -36.95 32.86 17.01
CA ARG A 883 -35.93 32.15 17.79
C ARG A 883 -34.72 31.90 16.92
N VAL A 884 -33.57 31.85 17.57
CA VAL A 884 -32.29 31.58 16.90
C VAL A 884 -32.24 30.12 16.44
N LEU A 885 -31.57 29.90 15.31
CA LEU A 885 -31.23 28.60 14.75
C LEU A 885 -29.71 28.48 14.63
N ARG A 886 -29.17 27.29 14.86
CA ARG A 886 -27.72 27.01 14.80
C ARG A 886 -27.40 25.78 13.95
N GLY A 887 -26.15 25.66 13.51
CA GLY A 887 -25.58 24.46 12.88
C GLY A 887 -25.66 24.36 11.36
N GLY A 888 -26.62 25.03 10.71
CA GLY A 888 -26.86 24.83 9.28
C GLY A 888 -27.63 23.54 9.01
N SER A 889 -27.72 23.10 7.76
CA SER A 889 -28.46 21.88 7.39
C SER A 889 -27.85 21.17 6.19
N TRP A 890 -28.41 20.02 5.83
CA TRP A 890 -28.06 19.24 4.65
C TRP A 890 -28.10 20.03 3.33
N TYR A 891 -28.82 21.16 3.28
CA TYR A 891 -28.98 22.00 2.09
C TYR A 891 -28.03 23.21 2.06
N ASN A 892 -27.30 23.47 3.15
CA ASN A 892 -26.46 24.63 3.26
C ASN A 892 -25.02 24.35 2.79
N LYS A 893 -24.37 25.39 2.24
CA LYS A 893 -22.96 25.37 1.88
C LYS A 893 -22.06 25.54 3.12
N PRO A 894 -20.78 25.15 3.06
CA PRO A 894 -19.84 25.24 4.19
C PRO A 894 -19.87 26.56 4.96
N GLU A 895 -19.98 27.70 4.28
CA GLU A 895 -20.01 29.02 4.90
C GLU A 895 -21.11 29.22 5.94
N ASN A 896 -22.24 28.51 5.79
CA ASN A 896 -23.43 28.60 6.64
C ASN A 896 -23.49 27.49 7.71
N LEU A 897 -22.49 26.60 7.74
CA LEU A 897 -22.38 25.52 8.74
C LEU A 897 -21.40 25.87 9.88
N ARG A 898 -20.74 27.03 9.78
CA ARG A 898 -19.75 27.46 10.77
C ARG A 898 -20.38 27.51 12.14
N VAL A 899 -19.61 27.14 13.16
CA VAL A 899 -20.12 27.09 14.53
C VAL A 899 -20.57 28.46 15.03
N SER A 900 -20.06 29.58 14.48
CA SER A 900 -20.46 30.95 14.81
C SER A 900 -21.64 31.48 13.97
N TYR A 901 -22.08 30.74 12.95
CA TYR A 901 -23.15 31.18 12.07
C TYR A 901 -24.51 31.12 12.79
N ARG A 902 -25.30 32.18 12.61
CA ARG A 902 -26.62 32.36 13.23
C ARG A 902 -27.69 32.29 12.15
N GLY A 903 -28.77 31.57 12.41
CA GLY A 903 -30.02 31.65 11.66
C GLY A 903 -31.16 32.10 12.57
N TRP A 904 -32.35 32.30 12.03
CA TRP A 904 -33.55 32.51 12.83
C TRP A 904 -34.80 32.09 12.07
N SER A 905 -35.85 31.76 12.81
CA SER A 905 -37.19 31.61 12.26
C SER A 905 -38.27 31.87 13.30
N ARG A 906 -39.54 31.96 12.88
CA ARG A 906 -40.69 32.19 13.78
C ARG A 906 -40.96 30.94 14.62
N THR A 907 -41.46 31.12 15.85
CA THR A 907 -41.65 30.01 16.81
C THR A 907 -42.59 28.90 16.32
N ASP A 908 -43.53 29.24 15.44
CA ASP A 908 -44.54 28.35 14.85
C ASP A 908 -44.12 27.75 13.50
N PHE A 909 -43.01 28.20 12.94
CA PHE A 909 -42.54 27.80 11.63
C PHE A 909 -42.01 26.36 11.64
N ARG A 910 -42.40 25.59 10.63
CA ARG A 910 -42.01 24.19 10.42
C ARG A 910 -41.40 24.06 9.04
N ASN A 911 -40.26 23.40 8.94
CA ASN A 911 -39.61 23.17 7.66
C ASN A 911 -38.75 21.90 7.72
N TYR A 912 -38.54 21.28 6.56
CA TYR A 912 -37.80 20.04 6.42
C TYR A 912 -36.27 20.18 6.65
N LEU A 913 -35.80 21.42 6.83
CA LEU A 913 -34.43 21.74 7.23
C LEU A 913 -34.28 21.93 8.75
N LEU A 914 -35.36 21.93 9.54
CA LEU A 914 -35.36 22.30 10.95
C LEU A 914 -35.65 21.11 11.87
N GLY A 915 -34.78 20.90 12.85
CA GLY A 915 -34.94 19.97 13.97
C GLY A 915 -34.47 20.63 15.27
N PHE A 916 -34.02 19.83 16.24
CA PHE A 916 -33.51 20.33 17.52
C PHE A 916 -32.74 19.24 18.28
N ARG A 917 -31.94 19.68 19.26
CA ARG A 917 -31.38 18.81 20.31
C ARG A 917 -31.72 19.34 21.69
N LEU A 918 -31.47 18.52 22.71
CA LEU A 918 -31.75 18.86 24.09
C LEU A 918 -30.48 19.02 24.92
N VAL A 919 -30.61 19.77 26.01
CA VAL A 919 -29.69 19.75 27.13
C VAL A 919 -30.41 19.31 28.40
N GLN A 920 -29.64 18.77 29.33
CA GLN A 920 -30.08 18.40 30.68
C GLN A 920 -29.21 19.15 31.69
N ASP A 921 -29.86 19.80 32.65
CA ASP A 921 -29.17 20.43 33.78
C ASP A 921 -28.59 19.33 34.68
N ILE A 922 -27.30 19.43 35.03
CA ILE A 922 -26.63 18.51 35.96
C ILE A 922 -26.60 19.17 37.36
N PRO A 923 -26.82 18.42 38.46
CA PRO A 923 -26.77 18.94 39.84
C PRO A 923 -25.48 19.64 40.24
#